data_AF-A0A929E6S1-F1
#
_entry.id   AF-A0A929E6S1-F1
#
_cell.length_a   1.000
_cell.length_b   1.000
_cell.length_c   1.000
_cell.angle_alpha   90.00
_cell.angle_beta   90.00
_cell.angle_gamma   90.00
#
_symmetry.space_group_name_H-M   'P 1'
#
loop_
_entity.id
_entity.type
_entity.pdbx_description
1 polymer ?
#
loop_
_entity_poly.entity_id
_entity_poly.type
_entity_poly.pdbx_seq_one_letter_code
_entity_poly.pdbx_strand_id
1 'polypeptide(L)'
;MTNSAPIHFLPGNFSNQTRPLAHYLPLFQEGVIAMWLEGGHIPKNDWLLDPFGAVPHLAVEAAQSGRNILVAVNNPITRFILELTAQPPTSNDLKAALAILASARLRDERLEPHIRSLYTTTCQQCQQDILAETFLWKLGEDTPYGRVYTCPYCSDSGEFATTPKDREHAKKFGSGGFHRMRTLERVAPLHDPDRIFAEEALAVYSGRAIYVLSTLINKLDGLPISAEQQRNISALLLFAFDQATALWAHPYKEKRQQQLSMPRKYRENNIWLALENAVTLWAAEMEPVQISYWPELPTGLGGICIYDGRINDIAVEINKITIDAVVTALPRPNQAYWTLSALWGGWLWGAEAVEGFKSVLRRKIFHWRWHTSALHNSFLNLRTMLKSGTPIISFIGEADPDFLSSALVAAHMAGFHLDGIAMRAEQGQIQLHWQTRKTTHDSDGEHLTKKPIKEGAKTYLRTRGEPASYLPLLGAGLEAYVHTNPNALDSSPDLSFSKLQKEIGDTFSYRGGFLRLDATAQKHQSGYWWLEDPFEATLSLSDRVEMLLVKMLIKNQYSSLQELDTTICAAFPGLLTPSLSLIKACLESYGIQNPDDRLWRIRPQDKPTTRLADLKAMAALIYKMGAHLEFETRQIEERRFQWFDSTNSPRYTIYLIASALLGKISTSKLDANTKPIIILPGSRANLVSYKLAHNPNLRQQVETNWQLIKYRHWRQLAENSALSPINFDAQLLLDPFEKKDPQLRLL
;
A
#
# COMPACT_ATOMS: atom_id res chain seq x y z
N MET A 1 27.25 0.85 -21.16
CA MET A 1 26.59 0.90 -19.84
C MET A 1 26.45 2.35 -19.44
N THR A 2 25.34 2.98 -19.77
CA THR A 2 24.98 4.28 -19.18
C THR A 2 24.50 4.00 -17.77
N ASN A 3 25.40 4.14 -16.78
CA ASN A 3 25.03 4.14 -15.36
C ASN A 3 24.20 5.40 -15.10
N SER A 4 22.90 5.35 -15.34
CA SER A 4 21.97 6.30 -14.74
C SER A 4 22.10 6.17 -13.22
N ALA A 5 22.12 7.30 -12.50
CA ALA A 5 22.08 7.26 -11.06
C ALA A 5 20.76 6.57 -10.62
N PRO A 6 20.78 5.68 -9.62
CA PRO A 6 19.57 5.00 -9.17
C PRO A 6 18.53 6.03 -8.73
N ILE A 7 17.29 5.83 -9.19
CA ILE A 7 16.17 6.71 -8.81
C ILE A 7 15.89 6.61 -7.31
N HIS A 8 15.52 7.70 -6.67
CA HIS A 8 15.12 7.66 -5.27
C HIS A 8 13.60 7.56 -5.14
N PHE A 9 13.14 6.87 -4.11
CA PHE A 9 11.71 6.82 -3.79
C PHE A 9 11.26 8.21 -3.33
N LEU A 10 10.18 8.71 -3.91
CA LEU A 10 9.54 9.95 -3.50
C LEU A 10 8.46 9.63 -2.45
N PRO A 11 8.70 9.88 -1.15
CA PRO A 11 7.69 9.61 -0.14
C PRO A 11 6.57 10.64 -0.20
N GLY A 12 5.34 10.18 -0.41
CA GLY A 12 4.15 10.99 -0.24
C GLY A 12 3.36 10.65 1.02
N ASN A 13 2.21 11.29 1.18
CA ASN A 13 1.32 11.09 2.31
C ASN A 13 0.10 10.26 1.90
N PHE A 14 -0.23 9.23 2.68
CA PHE A 14 -1.57 8.65 2.57
C PHE A 14 -2.57 9.63 3.20
N SER A 15 -3.67 9.89 2.49
CA SER A 15 -4.74 10.69 3.06
C SER A 15 -5.30 10.01 4.31
N ASN A 16 -5.49 10.78 5.38
CA ASN A 16 -6.20 10.32 6.57
C ASN A 16 -7.72 10.27 6.37
N GLN A 17 -8.22 10.79 5.24
CA GLN A 17 -9.65 10.80 4.93
C GLN A 17 -10.04 9.48 4.27
N THR A 18 -11.03 8.81 4.85
CA THR A 18 -11.70 7.69 4.18
C THR A 18 -12.43 8.22 2.96
N ARG A 19 -12.09 7.70 1.78
CA ARG A 19 -12.72 8.11 0.52
C ARG A 19 -13.76 7.09 0.05
N PRO A 20 -14.80 7.52 -0.67
CA PRO A 20 -15.73 6.62 -1.34
C PRO A 20 -14.97 5.66 -2.26
N LEU A 21 -15.36 4.38 -2.24
CA LEU A 21 -14.79 3.34 -3.11
C LEU A 21 -13.26 3.12 -2.96
N ALA A 22 -12.65 3.60 -1.87
CA ALA A 22 -11.20 3.51 -1.65
C ALA A 22 -10.66 2.07 -1.66
N HIS A 23 -11.49 1.07 -1.32
CA HIS A 23 -11.13 -0.36 -1.37
C HIS A 23 -11.04 -0.93 -2.79
N TYR A 24 -11.47 -0.19 -3.82
CA TYR A 24 -11.32 -0.57 -5.23
C TYR A 24 -10.20 0.19 -5.94
N LEU A 25 -10.07 1.49 -5.66
CA LEU A 25 -9.13 2.37 -6.35
C LEU A 25 -7.69 2.13 -5.88
N PRO A 26 -6.68 2.14 -6.77
CA PRO A 26 -5.29 1.89 -6.38
C PRO A 26 -4.83 2.79 -5.23
N LEU A 27 -4.01 2.23 -4.33
CA LEU A 27 -3.36 3.02 -3.28
C LEU A 27 -2.41 4.02 -3.91
N PHE A 28 -2.58 5.30 -3.57
CA PHE A 28 -1.77 6.39 -4.07
C PHE A 28 -1.38 7.32 -2.92
N GLN A 29 -0.15 7.85 -2.98
CA GLN A 29 0.37 8.78 -2.00
C GLN A 29 0.36 10.19 -2.58
N GLU A 30 -0.27 11.11 -1.87
CA GLU A 30 -0.35 12.51 -2.27
C GLU A 30 0.99 13.22 -2.11
N GLY A 31 1.24 14.18 -2.99
CA GLY A 31 2.46 15.00 -3.04
C GLY A 31 3.57 14.39 -3.90
N VAL A 32 3.45 13.13 -4.32
CA VAL A 32 4.48 12.44 -5.09
C VAL A 32 4.60 13.00 -6.52
N ILE A 33 3.49 13.37 -7.16
CA ILE A 33 3.51 13.96 -8.50
C ILE A 33 4.13 15.35 -8.43
N ALA A 34 3.69 16.18 -7.47
CA ALA A 34 4.23 17.52 -7.28
C ALA A 34 5.76 17.46 -7.09
N MET A 35 6.24 16.60 -6.19
CA MET A 35 7.67 16.38 -5.95
C MET A 35 8.42 15.91 -7.21
N TRP A 36 7.84 14.98 -7.96
CA TRP A 36 8.47 14.48 -9.19
C TRP A 36 8.55 15.55 -10.29
N LEU A 37 7.47 16.30 -10.50
CA LEU A 37 7.40 17.38 -11.50
C LEU A 37 8.37 18.52 -11.18
N GLU A 38 8.52 18.87 -9.90
CA GLU A 38 9.50 19.86 -9.44
C GLU A 38 10.94 19.37 -9.59
N GLY A 39 11.22 18.12 -9.17
CA GLY A 39 12.55 17.52 -9.26
C GLY A 39 13.00 17.21 -10.70
N GLY A 40 12.06 16.92 -11.60
CA GLY A 40 12.31 16.71 -13.02
C GLY A 40 12.42 18.00 -13.85
N HIS A 41 12.23 19.17 -13.21
CA HIS A 41 12.23 20.48 -13.85
C HIS A 41 11.26 20.60 -15.05
N ILE A 42 10.13 19.88 -15.01
CA ILE A 42 9.09 19.98 -16.04
C ILE A 42 8.39 21.34 -15.89
N PRO A 43 8.43 22.24 -16.88
CA PRO A 43 7.78 23.55 -16.81
C PRO A 43 6.29 23.47 -16.44
N LYS A 44 5.76 24.56 -15.87
CA LYS A 44 4.34 24.62 -15.47
C LYS A 44 3.37 24.63 -16.66
N ASN A 45 3.80 24.96 -17.88
CA ASN A 45 2.91 25.03 -19.05
C ASN A 45 2.90 23.75 -19.89
N ASP A 46 3.68 22.75 -19.48
CA ASP A 46 3.85 21.50 -20.21
C ASP A 46 2.64 20.59 -20.05
N TRP A 47 2.46 19.71 -21.04
CA TRP A 47 1.35 18.77 -21.07
C TRP A 47 1.77 17.41 -20.56
N LEU A 48 0.97 16.93 -19.62
CA LEU A 48 1.09 15.61 -19.03
C LEU A 48 0.05 14.68 -19.66
N LEU A 49 0.34 13.38 -19.61
CA LEU A 49 -0.60 12.33 -20.00
C LEU A 49 -0.73 11.29 -18.88
N ASP A 50 -1.97 10.99 -18.51
CA ASP A 50 -2.33 9.75 -17.82
C ASP A 50 -3.11 8.84 -18.80
N PRO A 51 -2.48 7.77 -19.33
CA PRO A 51 -3.10 6.90 -20.33
C PRO A 51 -4.12 5.92 -19.75
N PHE A 52 -4.24 5.82 -18.42
CA PHE A 52 -5.12 4.86 -17.75
C PHE A 52 -6.19 5.51 -16.88
N GLY A 53 -5.95 6.71 -16.36
CA GLY A 53 -6.89 7.43 -15.51
C GLY A 53 -7.28 6.65 -14.25
N ALA A 54 -6.41 5.74 -13.78
CA ALA A 54 -6.76 4.76 -12.74
C ALA A 54 -6.86 5.39 -11.34
N VAL A 55 -6.19 6.52 -11.12
CA VAL A 55 -6.15 7.23 -9.83
C VAL A 55 -6.56 8.69 -10.05
N PRO A 56 -7.81 9.06 -9.75
CA PRO A 56 -8.32 10.42 -9.86
C PRO A 56 -7.43 11.52 -9.25
N HIS A 57 -6.90 11.28 -8.05
CA HIS A 57 -6.08 12.26 -7.35
C HIS A 57 -4.73 12.55 -8.03
N LEU A 58 -4.20 11.61 -8.81
CA LEU A 58 -2.96 11.82 -9.56
C LEU A 58 -3.13 12.97 -10.55
N ALA A 59 -4.25 13.00 -11.28
CA ALA A 59 -4.55 14.05 -12.23
C ALA A 59 -4.83 15.40 -11.56
N VAL A 60 -5.52 15.39 -10.43
CA VAL A 60 -5.78 16.61 -9.63
C VAL A 60 -4.49 17.19 -9.09
N GLU A 61 -3.59 16.36 -8.54
CA GLU A 61 -2.30 16.82 -8.03
C GLU A 61 -1.41 17.37 -9.15
N ALA A 62 -1.38 16.71 -10.31
CA ALA A 62 -0.68 17.18 -11.50
C ALA A 62 -1.17 18.57 -11.94
N ALA A 63 -2.50 18.74 -12.00
CA ALA A 63 -3.14 19.99 -12.38
C ALA A 63 -2.92 21.11 -11.35
N GLN A 64 -3.06 20.83 -10.05
CA GLN A 64 -2.76 21.77 -8.97
C GLN A 64 -1.30 22.21 -8.95
N SER A 65 -0.39 21.38 -9.48
CA SER A 65 1.01 21.74 -9.70
C SER A 65 1.21 22.70 -10.88
N GLY A 66 0.13 23.08 -11.58
CA GLY A 66 0.10 24.07 -12.65
C GLY A 66 0.15 23.50 -14.08
N ARG A 67 0.35 22.18 -14.25
CA ARG A 67 0.52 21.54 -15.57
C ARG A 67 -0.82 21.08 -16.12
N ASN A 68 -1.03 21.19 -17.43
CA ASN A 68 -2.22 20.62 -18.06
C ASN A 68 -2.05 19.11 -18.21
N ILE A 69 -3.10 18.34 -17.93
CA ILE A 69 -3.05 16.88 -18.05
C ILE A 69 -4.19 16.35 -18.92
N LEU A 70 -3.85 15.54 -19.92
CA LEU A 70 -4.82 14.72 -20.65
C LEU A 70 -4.98 13.38 -19.93
N VAL A 71 -6.21 13.00 -19.60
CA VAL A 71 -6.53 11.75 -18.91
C VAL A 71 -7.42 10.90 -19.80
N ALA A 72 -6.92 9.75 -20.25
CA ALA A 72 -7.74 8.75 -20.91
C ALA A 72 -8.41 7.87 -19.85
N VAL A 73 -9.73 7.89 -19.81
CA VAL A 73 -10.53 7.14 -18.83
C VAL A 73 -11.73 6.50 -19.50
N ASN A 74 -11.68 5.17 -19.63
CA ASN A 74 -12.74 4.39 -20.27
C ASN A 74 -13.80 3.86 -19.30
N ASN A 75 -13.53 3.90 -17.99
CA ASN A 75 -14.47 3.47 -16.98
C ASN A 75 -15.33 4.69 -16.58
N PRO A 76 -16.65 4.69 -16.86
CA PRO A 76 -17.50 5.85 -16.61
C PRO A 76 -17.60 6.19 -15.12
N ILE A 77 -17.49 5.21 -14.22
CA ILE A 77 -17.44 5.45 -12.77
C ILE A 77 -16.13 6.12 -12.38
N THR A 78 -14.99 5.62 -12.85
CA THR A 78 -13.70 6.28 -12.56
C THR A 78 -13.65 7.71 -13.13
N ARG A 79 -14.22 7.95 -14.32
CA ARG A 79 -14.37 9.30 -14.88
C ARG A 79 -15.19 10.20 -13.97
N PHE A 80 -16.33 9.73 -13.50
CA PHE A 80 -17.18 10.50 -12.59
C PHE A 80 -16.50 10.77 -11.25
N ILE A 81 -15.71 9.82 -10.72
CA ILE A 81 -14.89 10.05 -9.53
C ILE A 81 -13.81 11.10 -9.82
N LEU A 82 -13.18 11.09 -11.00
CA LEU A 82 -12.24 12.13 -11.42
C LEU A 82 -12.89 13.51 -11.43
N GLU A 83 -14.09 13.64 -11.99
CA GLU A 83 -14.85 14.90 -11.97
C GLU A 83 -15.19 15.36 -10.55
N LEU A 84 -15.60 14.43 -9.67
CA LEU A 84 -15.87 14.72 -8.25
C LEU A 84 -14.61 15.09 -7.48
N THR A 85 -13.47 14.50 -7.83
CA THR A 85 -12.19 14.77 -7.17
C THR A 85 -11.63 16.13 -7.59
N ALA A 86 -11.77 16.47 -8.88
CA ALA A 86 -11.31 17.73 -9.44
C ALA A 86 -12.22 18.90 -9.04
N GLN A 87 -13.52 18.68 -8.87
CA GLN A 87 -14.49 19.70 -8.46
C GLN A 87 -15.33 19.18 -7.28
N PRO A 88 -14.74 19.08 -6.07
CA PRO A 88 -15.43 18.48 -4.94
C PRO A 88 -16.71 19.24 -4.58
N PRO A 89 -17.84 18.55 -4.37
CA PRO A 89 -19.06 19.20 -3.91
C PRO A 89 -18.91 19.65 -2.45
N THR A 90 -19.57 20.75 -2.07
CA THR A 90 -19.56 21.17 -0.67
C THR A 90 -20.49 20.32 0.17
N SER A 91 -20.30 20.33 1.50
CA SER A 91 -21.22 19.66 2.43
C SER A 91 -22.66 20.16 2.28
N ASN A 92 -22.85 21.45 1.99
CA ASN A 92 -24.17 22.05 1.84
C ASN A 92 -24.85 21.57 0.55
N ASP A 93 -24.12 21.47 -0.55
CA ASP A 93 -24.69 21.02 -1.83
C ASP A 93 -25.13 19.56 -1.77
N LEU A 94 -24.34 18.71 -1.10
CA LEU A 94 -24.70 17.31 -0.88
C LEU A 94 -25.89 17.15 0.07
N LYS A 95 -25.97 17.96 1.15
CA LYS A 95 -27.15 17.97 2.04
C LYS A 95 -28.41 18.42 1.30
N ALA A 96 -28.30 19.44 0.45
CA ALA A 96 -29.41 19.91 -0.38
C ALA A 96 -29.86 18.81 -1.37
N ALA A 97 -28.91 18.15 -2.05
CA ALA A 97 -29.18 17.01 -2.91
C ALA A 97 -29.88 15.85 -2.17
N LEU A 98 -29.42 15.51 -0.97
CA LEU A 98 -30.05 14.49 -0.13
C LEU A 98 -31.47 14.90 0.31
N ALA A 99 -31.70 16.17 0.64
CA ALA A 99 -33.02 16.68 1.01
C ALA A 99 -34.02 16.62 -0.16
N ILE A 100 -33.57 16.86 -1.40
CA ILE A 100 -34.38 16.67 -2.60
C ILE A 100 -34.83 15.21 -2.70
N LEU A 101 -33.90 14.25 -2.59
CA LEU A 101 -34.24 12.82 -2.56
C LEU A 101 -35.19 12.47 -1.43
N ALA A 102 -34.94 12.96 -0.21
CA ALA A 102 -35.77 12.68 0.96
C ALA A 102 -37.22 13.13 0.78
N SER A 103 -37.41 14.30 0.14
CA SER A 103 -38.72 14.91 -0.08
C SER A 103 -39.49 14.33 -1.28
N ALA A 104 -38.83 13.62 -2.17
CA ALA A 104 -39.46 13.02 -3.34
C ALA A 104 -40.55 12.02 -2.93
N ARG A 105 -41.67 12.01 -3.66
CA ARG A 105 -42.82 11.15 -3.33
C ARG A 105 -42.78 9.81 -4.05
N LEU A 106 -43.06 8.74 -3.32
CA LEU A 106 -43.43 7.42 -3.82
C LEU A 106 -44.90 7.19 -3.49
N ARG A 107 -45.79 7.29 -4.49
CA ARG A 107 -47.24 7.30 -4.27
C ARG A 107 -47.60 8.42 -3.26
N ASP A 108 -48.15 8.06 -2.10
CA ASP A 108 -48.64 9.00 -1.09
C ASP A 108 -47.63 9.28 0.04
N GLU A 109 -46.46 8.61 0.04
CA GLU A 109 -45.42 8.77 1.06
C GLU A 109 -44.13 9.41 0.50
N ARG A 110 -43.31 9.98 1.38
CA ARG A 110 -41.98 10.49 1.04
C ARG A 110 -40.95 9.35 0.98
N LEU A 111 -39.92 9.47 0.16
CA LEU A 111 -38.89 8.43 -0.02
C LEU A 111 -38.12 8.13 1.26
N GLU A 112 -37.71 9.15 2.03
CA GLU A 112 -36.95 8.93 3.27
C GLU A 112 -37.68 8.02 4.28
N PRO A 113 -38.90 8.36 4.76
CA PRO A 113 -39.59 7.53 5.74
C PRO A 113 -39.90 6.14 5.19
N HIS A 114 -40.21 6.03 3.89
CA HIS A 114 -40.40 4.75 3.24
C HIS A 114 -39.16 3.87 3.32
N ILE A 115 -38.00 4.36 2.85
CA ILE A 115 -36.75 3.59 2.85
C ILE A 115 -36.31 3.26 4.28
N ARG A 116 -36.41 4.21 5.21
CA ARG A 116 -36.10 3.97 6.64
C ARG A 116 -36.98 2.88 7.24
N SER A 117 -38.26 2.81 6.86
CA SER A 117 -39.18 1.77 7.35
C SER A 117 -38.67 0.36 7.04
N LEU A 118 -38.01 0.16 5.89
CA LEU A 118 -37.46 -1.12 5.42
C LEU A 118 -36.34 -1.66 6.33
N TYR A 119 -35.73 -0.80 7.14
CA TYR A 119 -34.66 -1.13 8.07
C TYR A 119 -35.06 -0.95 9.54
N THR A 120 -36.35 -0.75 9.81
CA THR A 120 -36.86 -0.61 11.19
C THR A 120 -36.81 -1.94 11.92
N THR A 121 -36.38 -1.90 13.18
CA THR A 121 -36.24 -3.03 14.10
C THR A 121 -36.56 -2.58 15.53
N THR A 122 -36.74 -3.50 16.48
CA THR A 122 -37.01 -3.15 17.88
C THR A 122 -35.76 -3.25 18.76
N CYS A 123 -35.51 -2.22 19.58
CA CYS A 123 -34.42 -2.25 20.56
C CYS A 123 -34.63 -3.40 21.56
N GLN A 124 -33.61 -4.22 21.79
CA GLN A 124 -33.68 -5.32 22.75
C GLN A 124 -33.87 -4.83 24.19
N GLN A 125 -33.30 -3.67 24.54
CA GLN A 125 -33.38 -3.12 25.89
C GLN A 125 -34.68 -2.34 26.14
N CYS A 126 -34.97 -1.30 25.35
CA CYS A 126 -36.11 -0.40 25.61
C CYS A 126 -37.36 -0.70 24.77
N GLN A 127 -37.32 -1.68 23.86
CA GLN A 127 -38.44 -2.11 23.01
C GLN A 127 -39.00 -1.04 22.04
N GLN A 128 -38.38 0.13 21.96
CA GLN A 128 -38.73 1.16 20.97
C GLN A 128 -38.35 0.73 19.55
N ASP A 129 -39.13 1.16 18.57
CA ASP A 129 -38.79 1.03 17.15
C ASP A 129 -37.60 1.96 16.84
N ILE A 130 -36.55 1.38 16.26
CA ILE A 130 -35.28 2.02 15.91
C ILE A 130 -34.82 1.55 14.52
N LEU A 131 -33.76 2.16 13.98
CA LEU A 131 -33.15 1.70 12.74
C LEU A 131 -32.03 0.71 13.01
N ALA A 132 -32.05 -0.41 12.28
CA ALA A 132 -30.87 -1.24 12.15
C ALA A 132 -29.85 -0.49 11.28
N GLU A 133 -28.60 -0.42 11.75
CA GLU A 133 -27.46 0.04 10.94
C GLU A 133 -27.11 -1.02 9.89
N THR A 134 -27.25 -2.29 10.25
CA THR A 134 -26.92 -3.44 9.39
C THR A 134 -27.73 -4.66 9.81
N PHE A 135 -28.20 -5.45 8.84
CA PHE A 135 -28.63 -6.84 9.05
C PHE A 135 -27.51 -7.81 8.68
N LEU A 136 -27.35 -8.87 9.47
CA LEU A 136 -26.33 -9.89 9.27
C LEU A 136 -26.94 -11.14 8.67
N TRP A 137 -26.32 -11.62 7.59
CA TRP A 137 -26.82 -12.71 6.78
C TRP A 137 -25.79 -13.84 6.66
N LYS A 138 -26.28 -15.06 6.52
CA LYS A 138 -25.49 -16.20 6.07
C LYS A 138 -25.82 -16.47 4.61
N LEU A 139 -24.80 -16.83 3.83
CA LEU A 139 -24.95 -17.13 2.42
C LEU A 139 -25.94 -18.30 2.23
N GLY A 140 -26.99 -18.08 1.44
CA GLY A 140 -28.02 -19.08 1.12
C GLY A 140 -29.20 -19.15 2.09
N GLU A 141 -29.25 -18.32 3.14
CA GLU A 141 -30.42 -18.22 4.03
C GLU A 141 -31.40 -17.13 3.54
N ASP A 142 -32.71 -17.38 3.68
CA ASP A 142 -33.79 -16.47 3.25
C ASP A 142 -34.13 -15.36 4.27
N THR A 143 -33.50 -15.38 5.44
CA THR A 143 -33.71 -14.39 6.49
C THR A 143 -32.41 -14.03 7.20
N PRO A 144 -32.25 -12.78 7.69
CA PRO A 144 -31.07 -12.40 8.46
C PRO A 144 -31.07 -13.10 9.83
N TYR A 145 -29.88 -13.43 10.34
CA TYR A 145 -29.69 -14.05 11.65
C TYR A 145 -29.40 -13.04 12.76
N GLY A 146 -28.84 -11.88 12.40
CA GLY A 146 -28.46 -10.84 13.35
C GLY A 146 -28.74 -9.44 12.84
N ARG A 147 -28.65 -8.46 13.73
CA ARG A 147 -28.81 -7.03 13.48
C ARG A 147 -27.81 -6.25 14.33
N VAL A 148 -27.28 -5.18 13.78
CA VAL A 148 -26.40 -4.23 14.47
C VAL A 148 -27.13 -2.89 14.52
N TYR A 149 -27.18 -2.29 15.70
CA TYR A 149 -27.79 -0.97 15.89
C TYR A 149 -27.15 -0.23 17.06
N THR A 150 -27.35 1.09 17.08
CA THR A 150 -27.18 1.95 18.26
C THR A 150 -28.51 2.64 18.56
N CYS A 151 -29.09 2.38 19.74
CA CYS A 151 -30.40 2.89 20.11
C CYS A 151 -30.32 4.38 20.52
N PRO A 152 -31.04 5.29 19.85
CA PRO A 152 -31.01 6.71 20.21
C PRO A 152 -31.75 7.03 21.52
N TYR A 153 -32.56 6.10 22.05
CA TYR A 153 -33.37 6.32 23.26
C TYR A 153 -32.71 5.83 24.55
N CYS A 154 -31.94 4.75 24.48
CA CYS A 154 -31.31 4.13 25.67
C CYS A 154 -29.82 3.82 25.52
N SER A 155 -29.21 4.21 24.40
CA SER A 155 -27.78 4.01 24.09
C SER A 155 -27.31 2.55 24.02
N ASP A 156 -28.21 1.57 24.11
CA ASP A 156 -27.92 0.15 23.86
C ASP A 156 -27.37 -0.01 22.44
N SER A 157 -26.19 -0.61 22.31
CA SER A 157 -25.45 -0.74 21.05
C SER A 157 -24.72 -2.06 21.00
N GLY A 158 -24.76 -2.71 19.83
CA GLY A 158 -24.09 -3.99 19.64
C GLY A 158 -24.74 -4.85 18.56
N GLU A 159 -24.31 -6.11 18.54
CA GLU A 159 -24.87 -7.16 17.69
C GLU A 159 -25.89 -7.97 18.47
N PHE A 160 -27.10 -8.07 17.92
CA PHE A 160 -28.24 -8.77 18.52
C PHE A 160 -28.88 -9.73 17.53
N ALA A 161 -29.61 -10.73 18.03
CA ALA A 161 -30.39 -11.63 17.18
C ALA A 161 -31.54 -10.87 16.49
N THR A 162 -31.92 -11.32 15.29
CA THR A 162 -33.11 -10.80 14.60
C THR A 162 -34.41 -11.23 15.27
N THR A 163 -35.38 -10.34 15.29
CA THR A 163 -36.74 -10.62 15.78
C THR A 163 -37.58 -11.34 14.72
N PRO A 164 -38.71 -11.97 15.11
CA PRO A 164 -39.67 -12.49 14.14
C PRO A 164 -40.13 -11.42 13.13
N LYS A 165 -40.38 -10.18 13.58
CA LYS A 165 -40.77 -9.03 12.74
C LYS A 165 -39.69 -8.73 11.69
N ASP A 166 -38.41 -8.75 12.06
CA ASP A 166 -37.31 -8.53 11.11
C ASP A 166 -37.27 -9.60 10.01
N ARG A 167 -37.46 -10.87 10.39
CA ARG A 167 -37.45 -12.01 9.46
C ARG A 167 -38.64 -11.98 8.51
N GLU A 168 -39.83 -11.67 9.01
CA GLU A 168 -41.02 -11.49 8.18
C GLU A 168 -40.86 -10.31 7.22
N HIS A 169 -40.25 -9.21 7.68
CA HIS A 169 -40.01 -8.05 6.83
C HIS A 169 -39.04 -8.37 5.69
N ALA A 170 -37.94 -9.06 5.99
CA ALA A 170 -36.96 -9.47 4.99
C ALA A 170 -37.57 -10.38 3.89
N LYS A 171 -38.44 -11.32 4.27
CA LYS A 171 -39.09 -12.26 3.33
C LYS A 171 -39.93 -11.58 2.26
N LYS A 172 -40.46 -10.38 2.51
CA LYS A 172 -41.26 -9.62 1.53
C LYS A 172 -40.49 -9.31 0.24
N PHE A 173 -39.16 -9.34 0.29
CA PHE A 173 -38.28 -8.96 -0.82
C PHE A 173 -37.58 -10.16 -1.48
N GLY A 174 -37.87 -11.41 -1.07
CA GLY A 174 -37.07 -12.59 -1.40
C GLY A 174 -36.92 -12.94 -2.89
N SER A 175 -37.84 -12.52 -3.77
CA SER A 175 -37.75 -12.81 -5.21
C SER A 175 -37.33 -11.64 -6.08
N GLY A 176 -37.44 -10.38 -5.61
CA GLY A 176 -36.99 -9.16 -6.29
C GLY A 176 -37.42 -8.95 -7.76
N GLY A 177 -38.30 -9.79 -8.32
CA GLY A 177 -38.32 -10.12 -9.75
C GLY A 177 -38.45 -8.91 -10.67
N PHE A 178 -39.50 -8.09 -10.47
CA PHE A 178 -39.74 -6.93 -11.34
C PHE A 178 -38.65 -5.84 -11.19
N HIS A 179 -38.25 -5.52 -9.96
CA HIS A 179 -37.22 -4.51 -9.71
C HIS A 179 -35.86 -4.94 -10.30
N ARG A 180 -35.55 -6.24 -10.17
CA ARG A 180 -34.33 -6.86 -10.72
C ARG A 180 -34.32 -6.81 -12.24
N MET A 181 -35.41 -7.19 -12.89
CA MET A 181 -35.56 -7.08 -14.35
C MET A 181 -35.38 -5.63 -14.81
N ARG A 182 -36.02 -4.67 -14.14
CA ARG A 182 -35.92 -3.25 -14.51
C ARG A 182 -34.51 -2.67 -14.35
N THR A 183 -33.80 -3.02 -13.27
CA THR A 183 -32.40 -2.60 -13.10
C THR A 183 -31.47 -3.27 -14.12
N LEU A 184 -31.81 -4.48 -14.57
CA LEU A 184 -31.05 -5.19 -15.59
C LEU A 184 -31.24 -4.56 -16.98
N GLU A 185 -32.46 -4.16 -17.35
CA GLU A 185 -32.74 -3.46 -18.62
C GLU A 185 -31.88 -2.20 -18.81
N ARG A 186 -31.60 -1.46 -17.72
CA ARG A 186 -30.78 -0.25 -17.77
C ARG A 186 -29.31 -0.53 -18.12
N VAL A 187 -28.84 -1.75 -17.89
CA VAL A 187 -27.45 -2.15 -18.17
C VAL A 187 -27.38 -2.94 -19.48
N ALA A 188 -28.23 -3.94 -19.62
CA ALA A 188 -28.24 -4.89 -20.72
C ALA A 188 -29.69 -5.20 -21.14
N PRO A 189 -30.20 -4.56 -22.21
CA PRO A 189 -31.56 -4.76 -22.74
C PRO A 189 -31.88 -6.24 -23.06
N LEU A 190 -33.17 -6.57 -23.27
CA LEU A 190 -33.65 -7.96 -23.46
C LEU A 190 -32.86 -8.83 -24.45
N HIS A 191 -32.33 -8.23 -25.51
CA HIS A 191 -31.60 -8.93 -26.57
C HIS A 191 -30.08 -8.72 -26.51
N ASP A 192 -29.58 -8.09 -25.45
CA ASP A 192 -28.15 -7.87 -25.25
C ASP A 192 -27.46 -9.22 -24.91
N PRO A 193 -26.44 -9.66 -25.67
CA PRO A 193 -25.74 -10.91 -25.40
C PRO A 193 -25.04 -10.92 -24.03
N ASP A 194 -24.76 -9.74 -23.46
CA ASP A 194 -24.09 -9.60 -22.16
C ASP A 194 -25.06 -9.58 -20.97
N ARG A 195 -26.37 -9.69 -21.21
CA ARG A 195 -27.41 -9.68 -20.18
C ARG A 195 -27.22 -10.76 -19.12
N ILE A 196 -26.78 -11.95 -19.51
CA ILE A 196 -26.51 -13.06 -18.57
C ILE A 196 -25.42 -12.67 -17.57
N PHE A 197 -24.35 -12.01 -18.03
CA PHE A 197 -23.25 -11.59 -17.17
C PHE A 197 -23.64 -10.42 -16.26
N ALA A 198 -24.47 -9.49 -16.76
CA ALA A 198 -25.05 -8.44 -15.92
C ALA A 198 -25.97 -9.03 -14.84
N GLU A 199 -26.71 -10.10 -15.15
CA GLU A 199 -27.56 -10.80 -14.19
C GLU A 199 -26.76 -11.53 -13.10
N GLU A 200 -25.65 -12.17 -13.46
CA GLU A 200 -24.70 -12.76 -12.52
C GLU A 200 -24.10 -11.70 -11.58
N ALA A 201 -23.67 -10.57 -12.15
CA ALA A 201 -23.11 -9.46 -11.37
C ALA A 201 -24.15 -8.89 -10.38
N LEU A 202 -25.41 -8.78 -10.81
CA LEU A 202 -26.52 -8.30 -9.99
C LEU A 202 -26.85 -9.22 -8.81
N ALA A 203 -26.38 -10.48 -8.82
CA ALA A 203 -26.66 -11.46 -7.76
C ALA A 203 -25.97 -11.12 -6.43
N VAL A 204 -25.02 -10.19 -6.42
CA VAL A 204 -24.40 -9.71 -5.17
C VAL A 204 -25.27 -8.73 -4.38
N TYR A 205 -26.47 -8.40 -4.87
CA TYR A 205 -27.42 -7.53 -4.16
C TYR A 205 -28.58 -8.34 -3.59
N SER A 206 -28.97 -8.06 -2.35
CA SER A 206 -30.16 -8.65 -1.77
C SER A 206 -31.43 -8.10 -2.45
N GLY A 207 -32.53 -8.84 -2.37
CA GLY A 207 -33.80 -8.39 -2.93
C GLY A 207 -34.28 -7.05 -2.35
N ARG A 208 -34.04 -6.82 -1.06
CA ARG A 208 -34.33 -5.53 -0.39
C ARG A 208 -33.46 -4.41 -0.95
N ALA A 209 -32.16 -4.67 -1.13
CA ALA A 209 -31.24 -3.69 -1.71
C ALA A 209 -31.66 -3.31 -3.14
N ILE A 210 -31.96 -4.29 -4.00
CA ILE A 210 -32.44 -4.05 -5.37
C ILE A 210 -33.73 -3.25 -5.38
N TYR A 211 -34.68 -3.55 -4.49
CA TYR A 211 -35.91 -2.77 -4.35
C TYR A 211 -35.62 -1.28 -4.07
N VAL A 212 -34.78 -0.99 -3.08
CA VAL A 212 -34.44 0.38 -2.68
C VAL A 212 -33.69 1.10 -3.80
N LEU A 213 -32.62 0.49 -4.33
CA LEU A 213 -31.79 1.10 -5.37
C LEU A 213 -32.60 1.35 -6.64
N SER A 214 -33.39 0.37 -7.08
CA SER A 214 -34.30 0.52 -8.23
C SER A 214 -35.26 1.69 -8.01
N THR A 215 -35.82 1.83 -6.80
CA THR A 215 -36.74 2.93 -6.48
C THR A 215 -36.04 4.29 -6.55
N LEU A 216 -34.83 4.41 -6.00
CA LEU A 216 -34.03 5.64 -6.02
C LEU A 216 -33.61 6.03 -7.46
N ILE A 217 -33.09 5.08 -8.23
CA ILE A 217 -32.66 5.28 -9.63
C ILE A 217 -33.84 5.77 -10.47
N ASN A 218 -34.98 5.08 -10.39
CA ASN A 218 -36.16 5.45 -11.17
C ASN A 218 -36.75 6.81 -10.77
N LYS A 219 -36.51 7.25 -9.54
CA LYS A 219 -36.95 8.57 -9.09
C LYS A 219 -36.03 9.65 -9.62
N LEU A 220 -34.72 9.41 -9.66
CA LEU A 220 -33.74 10.36 -10.20
C LEU A 220 -34.10 10.84 -11.61
N ASP A 221 -34.47 9.94 -12.52
CA ASP A 221 -34.82 10.26 -13.91
C ASP A 221 -36.02 11.22 -14.05
N GLY A 222 -36.90 11.27 -13.04
CA GLY A 222 -38.14 12.05 -13.08
C GLY A 222 -38.14 13.31 -12.21
N LEU A 223 -37.02 13.64 -11.55
CA LEU A 223 -36.93 14.81 -10.68
C LEU A 223 -36.63 16.08 -11.50
N PRO A 224 -37.34 17.20 -11.24
CA PRO A 224 -37.02 18.48 -11.87
C PRO A 224 -35.83 19.14 -11.15
N ILE A 225 -34.61 18.73 -11.52
CA ILE A 225 -33.35 19.15 -10.88
C ILE A 225 -32.35 19.71 -11.88
N SER A 226 -31.42 20.54 -11.41
CA SER A 226 -30.30 21.02 -12.24
C SER A 226 -29.26 19.93 -12.49
N ALA A 227 -28.38 20.11 -13.47
CA ALA A 227 -27.28 19.19 -13.74
C ALA A 227 -26.34 19.01 -12.52
N GLU A 228 -26.10 20.09 -11.76
CA GLU A 228 -25.29 20.05 -10.54
C GLU A 228 -25.98 19.26 -9.42
N GLN A 229 -27.28 19.46 -9.23
CA GLN A 229 -28.06 18.65 -8.29
C GLN A 229 -28.08 17.17 -8.69
N GLN A 230 -28.23 16.87 -9.98
CA GLN A 230 -28.18 15.51 -10.50
C GLN A 230 -26.81 14.87 -10.26
N ARG A 231 -25.72 15.61 -10.49
CA ARG A 231 -24.35 15.20 -10.19
C ARG A 231 -24.18 14.87 -8.71
N ASN A 232 -24.64 15.75 -7.82
CA ASN A 232 -24.53 15.55 -6.37
C ASN A 232 -25.37 14.36 -5.89
N ILE A 233 -26.58 14.18 -6.40
CA ILE A 233 -27.39 12.99 -6.11
C ILE A 233 -26.71 11.71 -6.63
N SER A 234 -26.12 11.75 -7.83
CA SER A 234 -25.40 10.60 -8.40
C SER A 234 -24.18 10.21 -7.55
N ALA A 235 -23.48 11.18 -6.96
CA ALA A 235 -22.38 10.92 -6.01
C ALA A 235 -22.87 10.18 -4.76
N LEU A 236 -23.99 10.61 -4.17
CA LEU A 236 -24.60 9.94 -3.01
C LEU A 236 -25.02 8.50 -3.37
N LEU A 237 -25.68 8.32 -4.52
CA LEU A 237 -26.13 7.01 -4.99
C LEU A 237 -24.97 6.06 -5.30
N LEU A 238 -23.88 6.56 -5.90
CA LEU A 238 -22.72 5.73 -6.20
C LEU A 238 -22.13 5.08 -4.94
N PHE A 239 -22.01 5.84 -3.85
CA PHE A 239 -21.56 5.27 -2.58
C PHE A 239 -22.59 4.27 -2.03
N ALA A 240 -23.88 4.59 -2.09
CA ALA A 240 -24.94 3.69 -1.67
C ALA A 240 -24.97 2.38 -2.47
N PHE A 241 -24.63 2.39 -3.76
CA PHE A 241 -24.57 1.18 -4.60
C PHE A 241 -23.51 0.20 -4.11
N ASP A 242 -22.36 0.67 -3.67
CA ASP A 242 -21.30 -0.17 -3.10
C ASP A 242 -21.67 -0.67 -1.70
N GLN A 243 -22.22 0.20 -0.84
CA GLN A 243 -22.65 -0.15 0.51
C GLN A 243 -23.80 -1.18 0.53
N ALA A 244 -24.61 -1.23 -0.53
CA ALA A 244 -25.72 -2.14 -0.69
C ALA A 244 -25.33 -3.55 -1.17
N THR A 245 -24.07 -3.79 -1.51
CA THR A 245 -23.60 -5.11 -1.95
C THR A 245 -23.50 -6.10 -0.77
N ALA A 246 -23.70 -7.38 -1.04
CA ALA A 246 -23.44 -8.48 -0.12
C ALA A 246 -21.95 -8.89 -0.08
N LEU A 247 -21.03 -7.99 -0.46
CA LEU A 247 -19.59 -8.22 -0.45
C LEU A 247 -18.94 -7.84 0.90
N TRP A 248 -19.64 -7.09 1.73
CA TRP A 248 -19.18 -6.65 3.05
C TRP A 248 -19.17 -7.82 4.05
N ALA A 249 -18.00 -8.39 4.32
CA ALA A 249 -17.86 -9.53 5.23
C ALA A 249 -18.22 -9.19 6.69
N HIS A 250 -18.72 -10.20 7.42
CA HIS A 250 -18.92 -10.12 8.87
C HIS A 250 -18.22 -11.29 9.61
N PRO A 251 -17.36 -11.03 10.63
CA PRO A 251 -16.94 -9.71 11.10
C PRO A 251 -16.22 -8.92 10.02
N TYR A 252 -16.28 -7.59 10.10
CA TYR A 252 -15.66 -6.71 9.12
C TYR A 252 -14.17 -7.01 9.04
N LYS A 253 -13.68 -7.20 7.82
CA LYS A 253 -12.25 -7.35 7.53
C LYS A 253 -11.93 -6.35 6.46
N GLU A 254 -11.04 -5.42 6.78
CA GLU A 254 -10.49 -4.49 5.80
C GLU A 254 -9.69 -5.29 4.78
N LYS A 255 -10.34 -5.62 3.66
CA LYS A 255 -9.77 -6.34 2.53
C LYS A 255 -10.18 -5.65 1.26
N ARG A 256 -9.21 -5.45 0.38
CA ARG A 256 -9.43 -5.03 -1.01
C ARG A 256 -10.33 -6.05 -1.69
N GLN A 257 -11.42 -5.59 -2.26
CA GLN A 257 -12.35 -6.44 -2.99
C GLN A 257 -11.95 -6.48 -4.46
N GLN A 258 -11.34 -7.60 -4.86
CA GLN A 258 -10.81 -7.80 -6.20
C GLN A 258 -11.68 -8.74 -7.05
N GLN A 259 -12.57 -9.50 -6.40
CA GLN A 259 -13.46 -10.49 -7.01
C GLN A 259 -14.88 -10.37 -6.45
N LEU A 260 -15.88 -10.72 -7.27
CA LEU A 260 -17.28 -10.81 -6.86
C LEU A 260 -17.57 -12.12 -6.12
N SER A 261 -16.93 -12.30 -4.96
CA SER A 261 -17.14 -13.48 -4.12
C SER A 261 -17.84 -13.06 -2.82
N MET A 262 -19.09 -13.49 -2.66
CA MET A 262 -19.84 -13.25 -1.42
C MET A 262 -19.25 -14.05 -0.26
N PRO A 263 -18.97 -13.43 0.89
CA PRO A 263 -18.50 -14.13 2.06
C PRO A 263 -19.60 -14.99 2.70
N ARG A 264 -19.22 -16.04 3.44
CA ARG A 264 -20.17 -16.94 4.13
C ARG A 264 -21.12 -16.21 5.08
N LYS A 265 -20.63 -15.13 5.68
CA LYS A 265 -21.38 -14.18 6.50
C LYS A 265 -21.14 -12.78 5.95
N TYR A 266 -22.21 -12.05 5.66
CA TYR A 266 -22.13 -10.72 5.08
C TYR A 266 -23.06 -9.74 5.79
N ARG A 267 -22.80 -8.46 5.56
CA ARG A 267 -23.55 -7.30 6.03
C ARG A 267 -24.49 -6.82 4.93
N GLU A 268 -25.76 -6.67 5.26
CA GLU A 268 -26.71 -5.87 4.50
C GLU A 268 -26.82 -4.51 5.20
N ASN A 269 -26.09 -3.51 4.70
CA ASN A 269 -26.07 -2.19 5.30
C ASN A 269 -27.37 -1.42 5.02
N ASN A 270 -27.74 -0.53 5.94
CA ASN A 270 -28.86 0.38 5.75
C ASN A 270 -28.53 1.42 4.66
N ILE A 271 -29.25 1.36 3.55
CA ILE A 271 -28.99 2.20 2.36
C ILE A 271 -29.25 3.69 2.63
N TRP A 272 -30.23 4.02 3.48
CA TRP A 272 -30.47 5.42 3.82
C TRP A 272 -29.32 6.01 4.63
N LEU A 273 -28.84 5.27 5.65
CA LEU A 273 -27.65 5.68 6.41
C LEU A 273 -26.41 5.76 5.51
N ALA A 274 -26.30 4.89 4.49
CA ALA A 274 -25.22 4.99 3.50
C ALA A 274 -25.28 6.31 2.71
N LEU A 275 -26.46 6.77 2.30
CA LEU A 275 -26.64 8.08 1.64
C LEU A 275 -26.25 9.24 2.57
N GLU A 276 -26.61 9.17 3.86
CA GLU A 276 -26.22 10.18 4.85
C GLU A 276 -24.70 10.21 5.05
N ASN A 277 -24.07 9.04 5.18
CA ASN A 277 -22.61 8.92 5.33
C ASN A 277 -21.86 9.44 4.10
N ALA A 278 -22.41 9.24 2.90
CA ALA A 278 -21.81 9.71 1.65
C ALA A 278 -21.58 11.23 1.64
N VAL A 279 -22.40 12.01 2.35
CA VAL A 279 -22.22 13.47 2.48
C VAL A 279 -20.85 13.79 3.08
N THR A 280 -20.47 13.11 4.16
CA THR A 280 -19.19 13.36 4.84
C THR A 280 -17.98 12.84 4.05
N LEU A 281 -18.18 11.82 3.21
CA LEU A 281 -17.10 11.18 2.46
C LEU A 281 -16.79 11.90 1.13
N TRP A 282 -17.80 12.48 0.48
CA TRP A 282 -17.63 13.23 -0.76
C TRP A 282 -17.33 14.71 -0.54
N ALA A 283 -17.81 15.29 0.56
CA ALA A 283 -17.59 16.71 0.84
C ALA A 283 -16.10 16.98 1.08
N ALA A 284 -15.54 17.93 0.34
CA ALA A 284 -14.20 18.42 0.57
C ALA A 284 -14.13 19.93 0.33
N GLU A 285 -13.35 20.63 1.15
CA GLU A 285 -13.01 22.03 0.97
C GLU A 285 -11.64 22.11 0.28
N MET A 286 -11.62 21.93 -1.04
CA MET A 286 -10.42 22.10 -1.86
C MET A 286 -10.70 23.04 -3.02
N GLU A 287 -9.67 23.71 -3.51
CA GLU A 287 -9.80 24.55 -4.71
C GLU A 287 -10.13 23.67 -5.93
N PRO A 288 -11.21 23.99 -6.67
CA PRO A 288 -11.61 23.23 -7.83
C PRO A 288 -10.63 23.42 -8.99
N VAL A 289 -10.38 22.33 -9.71
CA VAL A 289 -9.55 22.30 -10.92
C VAL A 289 -10.45 22.46 -12.15
N GLN A 290 -9.98 23.21 -13.15
CA GLN A 290 -10.68 23.34 -14.42
C GLN A 290 -10.72 22.00 -15.15
N ILE A 291 -11.92 21.60 -15.60
CA ILE A 291 -12.13 20.40 -16.41
C ILE A 291 -12.55 20.83 -17.83
N SER A 292 -12.01 20.17 -18.83
CA SER A 292 -12.50 20.18 -20.21
C SER A 292 -12.63 18.75 -20.74
N TYR A 293 -13.34 18.56 -21.86
CA TYR A 293 -13.47 17.26 -22.52
C TYR A 293 -12.85 17.30 -23.90
N TRP A 294 -12.01 16.32 -24.22
CA TRP A 294 -11.36 16.25 -25.52
C TRP A 294 -12.39 16.27 -26.67
N PRO A 295 -12.17 17.04 -27.74
CA PRO A 295 -10.93 17.76 -28.10
C PRO A 295 -10.83 19.20 -27.56
N GLU A 296 -11.74 19.64 -26.69
CA GLU A 296 -11.69 20.97 -26.08
C GLU A 296 -10.63 21.00 -24.99
N LEU A 297 -9.68 21.95 -25.11
CA LEU A 297 -8.56 22.09 -24.19
C LEU A 297 -8.89 23.09 -23.06
N PRO A 298 -8.28 22.95 -21.86
CA PRO A 298 -8.41 23.94 -20.80
C PRO A 298 -7.89 25.31 -21.25
N THR A 299 -8.52 26.38 -20.76
CA THR A 299 -8.20 27.76 -21.16
C THR A 299 -7.05 28.40 -20.37
N GLY A 300 -6.62 27.76 -19.28
CA GLY A 300 -5.57 28.25 -18.38
C GLY A 300 -4.46 27.23 -18.11
N LEU A 301 -3.66 27.53 -17.09
CA LEU A 301 -2.67 26.60 -16.53
C LEU A 301 -3.35 25.69 -15.49
N GLY A 302 -2.90 24.44 -15.41
CA GLY A 302 -3.36 23.52 -14.37
C GLY A 302 -4.78 23.00 -14.60
N GLY A 303 -5.14 22.65 -15.83
CA GLY A 303 -6.44 22.04 -16.17
C GLY A 303 -6.34 20.54 -16.47
N ILE A 304 -7.47 19.84 -16.30
CA ILE A 304 -7.64 18.43 -16.65
C ILE A 304 -8.49 18.34 -17.92
N CYS A 305 -7.93 17.76 -18.98
CA CYS A 305 -8.66 17.40 -20.19
C CYS A 305 -9.03 15.92 -20.12
N ILE A 306 -10.32 15.60 -20.10
CA ILE A 306 -10.82 14.22 -20.00
C ILE A 306 -11.09 13.68 -21.41
N TYR A 307 -10.53 12.52 -21.72
CA TYR A 307 -10.92 11.72 -22.87
C TYR A 307 -11.73 10.50 -22.41
N ASP A 308 -13.00 10.46 -22.82
CA ASP A 308 -13.93 9.34 -22.55
C ASP A 308 -13.67 8.19 -23.53
N GLY A 309 -12.62 7.41 -23.25
CA GLY A 309 -12.22 6.33 -24.14
C GLY A 309 -10.89 5.71 -23.74
N ARG A 310 -10.43 4.76 -24.56
CA ARG A 310 -9.13 4.11 -24.35
C ARG A 310 -8.05 4.93 -25.03
N ILE A 311 -6.87 4.99 -24.43
CA ILE A 311 -5.72 5.70 -25.02
C ILE A 311 -5.42 5.28 -26.48
N ASN A 312 -5.73 4.03 -26.84
CA ASN A 312 -5.55 3.51 -28.20
C ASN A 312 -6.38 4.25 -29.26
N ASP A 313 -7.54 4.78 -28.87
CA ASP A 313 -8.53 5.35 -29.77
C ASP A 313 -8.23 6.84 -30.09
N ILE A 314 -7.54 7.54 -29.19
CA ILE A 314 -7.12 8.95 -29.37
C ILE A 314 -5.76 9.11 -30.06
N ALA A 315 -5.00 8.02 -30.24
CA ALA A 315 -3.62 8.04 -30.72
C ALA A 315 -3.39 8.85 -32.00
N VAL A 316 -4.38 8.85 -32.91
CA VAL A 316 -4.30 9.54 -34.21
C VAL A 316 -4.59 11.04 -34.06
N GLU A 317 -5.43 11.43 -33.10
CA GLU A 317 -5.92 12.80 -32.91
C GLU A 317 -5.05 13.62 -31.95
N ILE A 318 -4.25 12.97 -31.10
CA ILE A 318 -3.48 13.60 -30.02
C ILE A 318 -2.42 14.61 -30.52
N ASN A 319 -2.09 14.61 -31.82
CA ASN A 319 -1.12 15.50 -32.46
C ASN A 319 -1.39 17.00 -32.27
N LYS A 320 -2.57 17.39 -31.74
CA LYS A 320 -2.90 18.78 -31.37
C LYS A 320 -2.12 19.27 -30.14
N ILE A 321 -1.63 18.37 -29.30
CA ILE A 321 -0.82 18.68 -28.12
C ILE A 321 0.51 17.93 -28.16
N THR A 322 1.55 18.53 -27.60
CA THR A 322 2.82 17.82 -27.37
C THR A 322 2.79 17.26 -25.97
N ILE A 323 2.95 15.95 -25.79
CA ILE A 323 3.08 15.35 -24.45
C ILE A 323 4.53 15.43 -24.00
N ASP A 324 4.78 16.14 -22.90
CA ASP A 324 6.12 16.39 -22.37
C ASP A 324 6.52 15.39 -21.29
N ALA A 325 5.55 14.82 -20.57
CA ALA A 325 5.77 13.75 -19.61
C ALA A 325 4.53 12.86 -19.41
N VAL A 326 4.75 11.64 -18.92
CA VAL A 326 3.66 10.72 -18.55
C VAL A 326 3.69 10.47 -17.05
N VAL A 327 2.55 10.66 -16.40
CA VAL A 327 2.35 10.38 -14.98
C VAL A 327 1.17 9.41 -14.87
N THR A 328 1.37 8.22 -14.29
CA THR A 328 0.28 7.24 -14.27
C THR A 328 0.37 6.20 -13.18
N ALA A 329 -0.77 5.75 -12.66
CA ALA A 329 -0.85 4.53 -11.88
C ALA A 329 -1.21 3.36 -12.80
N LEU A 330 -0.39 2.32 -12.80
CA LEU A 330 -0.68 1.14 -13.61
C LEU A 330 -1.95 0.46 -13.07
N PRO A 331 -2.93 0.14 -13.93
CA PRO A 331 -4.17 -0.45 -13.47
C PRO A 331 -3.94 -1.90 -13.04
N ARG A 332 -4.15 -2.18 -11.75
CA ARG A 332 -4.25 -3.56 -11.25
C ARG A 332 -5.59 -4.16 -11.73
N PRO A 333 -5.63 -5.39 -12.25
CA PRO A 333 -6.89 -6.05 -12.55
C PRO A 333 -7.78 -6.16 -11.31
N ASN A 334 -8.97 -5.56 -11.38
CA ASN A 334 -9.97 -5.62 -10.33
C ASN A 334 -11.32 -6.01 -10.94
N GLN A 335 -11.63 -7.31 -10.88
CA GLN A 335 -12.86 -7.85 -11.47
C GLN A 335 -14.08 -7.24 -10.79
N ALA A 336 -14.10 -7.20 -9.45
CA ALA A 336 -15.23 -6.66 -8.70
C ALA A 336 -15.54 -5.22 -9.13
N TYR A 337 -14.53 -4.35 -9.10
CA TYR A 337 -14.71 -2.95 -9.44
C TYR A 337 -15.15 -2.75 -10.88
N TRP A 338 -14.54 -3.44 -11.85
CA TRP A 338 -14.90 -3.28 -13.26
C TRP A 338 -16.30 -3.80 -13.57
N THR A 339 -16.66 -4.98 -13.05
CA THR A 339 -18.00 -5.54 -13.23
C THR A 339 -19.07 -4.66 -12.58
N LEU A 340 -18.82 -4.18 -11.35
CA LEU A 340 -19.74 -3.27 -10.67
C LEU A 340 -19.80 -1.89 -11.33
N SER A 341 -18.69 -1.39 -11.88
CA SER A 341 -18.69 -0.13 -12.61
C SER A 341 -19.58 -0.17 -13.85
N ALA A 342 -19.64 -1.31 -14.55
CA ALA A 342 -20.58 -1.52 -15.65
C ALA A 342 -22.04 -1.51 -15.18
N LEU A 343 -22.34 -2.11 -14.02
CA LEU A 343 -23.70 -2.03 -13.43
C LEU A 343 -24.06 -0.60 -13.03
N TRP A 344 -23.21 0.05 -12.24
CA TRP A 344 -23.45 1.39 -11.70
C TRP A 344 -23.53 2.45 -12.78
N GLY A 345 -22.67 2.34 -13.81
CA GLY A 345 -22.71 3.23 -14.96
C GLY A 345 -24.04 3.10 -15.72
N GLY A 346 -24.52 1.88 -15.94
CA GLY A 346 -25.82 1.64 -16.56
C GLY A 346 -26.98 2.13 -15.69
N TRP A 347 -26.85 2.05 -14.37
CA TRP A 347 -27.87 2.56 -13.45
C TRP A 347 -27.97 4.09 -13.49
N LEU A 348 -26.84 4.80 -13.42
CA LEU A 348 -26.81 6.26 -13.38
C LEU A 348 -27.10 6.90 -14.74
N TRP A 349 -26.54 6.34 -15.82
CA TRP A 349 -26.51 7.01 -17.13
C TRP A 349 -27.07 6.16 -18.29
N GLY A 350 -27.54 4.94 -18.01
CA GLY A 350 -28.16 4.06 -19.01
C GLY A 350 -27.18 3.19 -19.79
N ALA A 351 -27.72 2.31 -20.64
CA ALA A 351 -26.96 1.26 -21.32
C ALA A 351 -25.93 1.80 -22.33
N GLU A 352 -26.23 2.93 -22.96
CA GLU A 352 -25.34 3.59 -23.93
C GLU A 352 -24.04 4.06 -23.28
N ALA A 353 -24.13 4.59 -22.05
CA ALA A 353 -22.98 5.12 -21.31
C ALA A 353 -21.96 4.05 -20.90
N VAL A 354 -22.33 2.77 -20.95
CA VAL A 354 -21.44 1.65 -20.57
C VAL A 354 -21.03 0.78 -21.76
N GLU A 355 -21.50 1.06 -22.98
CA GLU A 355 -21.29 0.23 -24.17
C GLU A 355 -19.79 -0.06 -24.42
N GLY A 356 -18.94 0.97 -24.39
CA GLY A 356 -17.48 0.84 -24.56
C GLY A 356 -16.75 0.05 -23.45
N PHE A 357 -17.45 -0.21 -22.34
CA PHE A 357 -16.93 -0.89 -21.15
C PHE A 357 -17.59 -2.25 -20.88
N LYS A 358 -18.74 -2.58 -21.51
CA LYS A 358 -19.50 -3.84 -21.27
C LYS A 358 -18.69 -5.12 -21.41
N SER A 359 -17.68 -5.15 -22.29
CA SER A 359 -16.82 -6.33 -22.51
C SER A 359 -16.13 -6.85 -21.24
N VAL A 360 -16.02 -6.05 -20.18
CA VAL A 360 -15.50 -6.48 -18.87
C VAL A 360 -16.43 -7.47 -18.16
N LEU A 361 -17.74 -7.43 -18.44
CA LEU A 361 -18.73 -8.33 -17.84
C LEU A 361 -18.45 -9.80 -18.20
N ARG A 362 -17.92 -10.06 -19.40
CA ARG A 362 -17.62 -11.42 -19.89
C ARG A 362 -16.44 -12.07 -19.16
N ARG A 363 -15.51 -11.27 -18.61
CA ARG A 363 -14.22 -11.78 -18.14
C ARG A 363 -14.24 -12.00 -16.63
N LYS A 364 -14.31 -13.28 -16.25
CA LYS A 364 -14.39 -13.70 -14.84
C LYS A 364 -13.04 -13.77 -14.13
N ILE A 365 -11.94 -13.96 -14.86
CA ILE A 365 -10.60 -14.08 -14.27
C ILE A 365 -9.60 -13.28 -15.10
N PHE A 366 -8.80 -12.46 -14.42
CA PHE A 366 -7.71 -11.70 -15.00
C PHE A 366 -6.38 -12.32 -14.56
N HIS A 367 -5.81 -13.16 -15.42
CA HIS A 367 -4.48 -13.72 -15.18
C HIS A 367 -3.38 -12.74 -15.62
N TRP A 368 -2.22 -12.82 -14.97
CA TRP A 368 -1.08 -11.94 -15.24
C TRP A 368 -0.57 -12.03 -16.68
N ARG A 369 -0.65 -13.20 -17.33
CA ARG A 369 -0.34 -13.35 -18.77
C ARG A 369 -1.18 -12.42 -19.64
N TRP A 370 -2.50 -12.39 -19.40
CA TRP A 370 -3.40 -11.49 -20.12
C TRP A 370 -3.08 -10.02 -19.81
N HIS A 371 -2.80 -9.71 -18.54
CA HIS A 371 -2.50 -8.36 -18.11
C HIS A 371 -1.21 -7.83 -18.74
N THR A 372 -0.17 -8.67 -18.86
CA THR A 372 1.06 -8.34 -19.60
C THR A 372 0.75 -7.97 -21.05
N SER A 373 -0.06 -8.77 -21.76
CA SER A 373 -0.45 -8.45 -23.15
C SER A 373 -1.29 -7.16 -23.25
N ALA A 374 -2.19 -6.94 -22.30
CA ALA A 374 -3.01 -5.73 -22.27
C ALA A 374 -2.16 -4.47 -22.04
N LEU A 375 -1.28 -4.50 -21.03
CA LEU A 375 -0.33 -3.41 -20.77
C LEU A 375 0.59 -3.17 -21.96
N HIS A 376 1.11 -4.24 -22.59
CA HIS A 376 2.00 -4.13 -23.75
C HIS A 376 1.32 -3.38 -24.90
N ASN A 377 0.07 -3.71 -25.20
CA ASN A 377 -0.70 -3.01 -26.24
C ASN A 377 -0.91 -1.53 -25.91
N SER A 378 -1.21 -1.20 -24.65
CA SER A 378 -1.32 0.19 -24.20
C SER A 378 0.02 0.94 -24.32
N PHE A 379 1.14 0.30 -23.95
CA PHE A 379 2.47 0.89 -24.09
C PHE A 379 2.86 1.09 -25.56
N LEU A 380 2.55 0.14 -26.45
CA LEU A 380 2.82 0.29 -27.90
C LEU A 380 2.12 1.53 -28.48
N ASN A 381 0.85 1.73 -28.13
CA ASN A 381 0.10 2.91 -28.56
C ASN A 381 0.59 4.18 -27.88
N LEU A 382 0.96 4.12 -26.60
CA LEU A 382 1.57 5.24 -25.91
C LEU A 382 2.87 5.68 -26.61
N ARG A 383 3.72 4.73 -27.03
CA ARG A 383 5.00 5.05 -27.70
C ARG A 383 4.81 5.88 -28.97
N THR A 384 3.72 5.68 -29.72
CA THR A 384 3.50 6.44 -30.97
C THR A 384 3.15 7.91 -30.71
N MET A 385 2.74 8.25 -29.49
CA MET A 385 2.35 9.61 -29.08
C MET A 385 3.51 10.41 -28.46
N LEU A 386 4.59 9.74 -28.07
CA LEU A 386 5.67 10.35 -27.29
C LEU A 386 6.90 10.60 -28.14
N LYS A 387 7.57 11.73 -27.87
CA LYS A 387 8.90 12.01 -28.41
C LYS A 387 9.91 11.06 -27.75
N SER A 388 11.06 10.84 -28.38
CA SER A 388 12.15 10.08 -27.76
C SER A 388 12.68 10.85 -26.55
N GLY A 389 12.95 10.15 -25.44
CA GLY A 389 13.43 10.73 -24.19
C GLY A 389 12.33 11.34 -23.31
N THR A 390 11.05 11.22 -23.68
CA THR A 390 9.94 11.68 -22.83
C THR A 390 9.98 10.92 -21.50
N PRO A 391 10.08 11.62 -20.35
CA PRO A 391 10.11 10.99 -19.04
C PRO A 391 8.74 10.46 -18.64
N ILE A 392 8.75 9.29 -18.00
CA ILE A 392 7.55 8.60 -17.52
C ILE A 392 7.78 8.18 -16.09
N ILE A 393 6.87 8.54 -15.20
CA ILE A 393 6.77 7.91 -13.87
C ILE A 393 5.49 7.09 -13.82
N SER A 394 5.63 5.83 -13.41
CA SER A 394 4.50 4.96 -13.15
C SER A 394 4.50 4.37 -11.74
N PHE A 395 3.30 4.18 -11.21
CA PHE A 395 3.08 3.70 -9.85
C PHE A 395 2.40 2.34 -9.84
N ILE A 396 2.84 1.46 -8.94
CA ILE A 396 2.11 0.26 -8.54
C ILE A 396 1.71 0.42 -7.07
N GLY A 397 0.43 0.72 -6.85
CA GLY A 397 -0.20 0.70 -5.53
C GLY A 397 -0.79 -0.69 -5.28
N GLU A 398 -0.30 -1.37 -4.25
CA GLU A 398 -0.50 -2.83 -4.00
C GLU A 398 0.48 -3.72 -4.78
N ALA A 399 1.77 -3.52 -4.50
CA ALA A 399 2.86 -4.29 -5.08
C ALA A 399 2.64 -5.81 -5.00
N ASP A 400 2.75 -6.45 -6.16
CA ASP A 400 2.68 -7.90 -6.32
C ASP A 400 3.81 -8.33 -7.26
N PRO A 401 4.49 -9.46 -7.00
CA PRO A 401 5.58 -9.95 -7.83
C PRO A 401 5.22 -10.09 -9.31
N ASP A 402 4.03 -10.62 -9.59
CA ASP A 402 3.59 -10.87 -10.96
C ASP A 402 3.16 -9.55 -11.61
N PHE A 403 2.58 -8.62 -10.86
CA PHE A 403 2.26 -7.28 -11.37
C PHE A 403 3.52 -6.52 -11.80
N LEU A 404 4.56 -6.50 -10.95
CA LEU A 404 5.85 -5.90 -11.32
C LEU A 404 6.43 -6.55 -12.58
N SER A 405 6.40 -7.88 -12.64
CA SER A 405 6.91 -8.63 -13.79
C SER A 405 6.11 -8.32 -15.07
N SER A 406 4.79 -8.28 -14.99
CA SER A 406 3.91 -7.90 -16.10
C SER A 406 4.20 -6.49 -16.60
N ALA A 407 4.36 -5.51 -15.70
CA ALA A 407 4.67 -4.14 -16.05
C ALA A 407 6.03 -4.00 -16.77
N LEU A 408 7.08 -4.60 -16.22
CA LEU A 408 8.44 -4.55 -16.79
C LEU A 408 8.51 -5.25 -18.15
N VAL A 409 7.94 -6.46 -18.29
CA VAL A 409 7.91 -7.18 -19.58
C VAL A 409 7.13 -6.38 -20.63
N ALA A 410 5.95 -5.87 -20.26
CA ALA A 410 5.10 -5.12 -21.17
C ALA A 410 5.76 -3.84 -21.68
N ALA A 411 6.31 -3.03 -20.78
CA ALA A 411 6.97 -1.77 -21.15
C ALA A 411 8.25 -2.01 -21.96
N HIS A 412 9.07 -2.99 -21.55
CA HIS A 412 10.31 -3.33 -22.25
C HIS A 412 10.05 -3.78 -23.69
N MET A 413 9.11 -4.70 -23.90
CA MET A 413 8.74 -5.18 -25.24
C MET A 413 8.14 -4.08 -26.12
N ALA A 414 7.46 -3.11 -25.51
CA ALA A 414 6.93 -1.96 -26.23
C ALA A 414 8.00 -0.90 -26.57
N GLY A 415 9.26 -1.07 -26.15
CA GLY A 415 10.38 -0.19 -26.48
C GLY A 415 10.64 0.93 -25.48
N PHE A 416 10.17 0.81 -24.25
CA PHE A 416 10.49 1.74 -23.16
C PHE A 416 11.76 1.28 -22.44
N HIS A 417 12.63 2.24 -22.13
CA HIS A 417 13.81 2.02 -21.32
C HIS A 417 13.47 2.30 -19.86
N LEU A 418 13.80 1.36 -18.96
CA LEU A 418 13.66 1.53 -17.53
C LEU A 418 14.87 2.31 -16.99
N ASP A 419 14.66 3.46 -16.37
CA ASP A 419 15.72 4.22 -15.70
C ASP A 419 16.05 3.62 -14.33
N GLY A 420 15.02 3.14 -13.62
CA GLY A 420 15.19 2.37 -12.39
C GLY A 420 13.89 2.07 -11.65
N ILE A 421 14.02 1.31 -10.56
CA ILE A 421 12.91 0.90 -9.67
C ILE A 421 13.17 1.39 -8.25
N ALA A 422 12.24 2.17 -7.69
CA ALA A 422 12.22 2.53 -6.27
C ALA A 422 11.03 1.86 -5.56
N MET A 423 11.26 1.28 -4.38
CA MET A 423 10.26 0.39 -3.78
C MET A 423 10.18 0.52 -2.26
N ARG A 424 8.97 0.67 -1.75
CA ARG A 424 8.60 0.44 -0.34
C ARG A 424 7.75 -0.82 -0.23
N ALA A 425 8.44 -1.96 -0.12
CA ALA A 425 7.80 -3.28 -0.18
C ALA A 425 6.78 -3.51 0.95
N GLU A 426 7.06 -3.02 2.16
CA GLU A 426 6.18 -3.19 3.32
C GLU A 426 4.84 -2.44 3.17
N GLN A 427 4.86 -1.28 2.49
CA GLN A 427 3.65 -0.51 2.14
C GLN A 427 3.07 -0.91 0.77
N GLY A 428 3.66 -1.88 0.08
CA GLY A 428 3.24 -2.29 -1.25
C GLY A 428 3.27 -1.17 -2.29
N GLN A 429 4.27 -0.29 -2.25
CA GLN A 429 4.42 0.83 -3.19
C GLN A 429 5.67 0.66 -4.06
N ILE A 430 5.50 0.78 -5.38
CA ILE A 430 6.61 0.79 -6.35
C ILE A 430 6.48 2.02 -7.23
N GLN A 431 7.60 2.71 -7.45
CA GLN A 431 7.77 3.80 -8.41
C GLN A 431 8.73 3.32 -9.49
N LEU A 432 8.31 3.46 -10.75
CA LEU A 432 9.04 3.01 -11.92
C LEU A 432 9.28 4.24 -12.80
N HIS A 433 10.55 4.51 -13.11
CA HIS A 433 10.90 5.61 -14.01
C HIS A 433 11.31 5.02 -15.36
N TRP A 434 10.80 5.61 -16.43
CA TRP A 434 11.04 5.15 -17.79
C TRP A 434 11.31 6.33 -18.70
N GLN A 435 11.95 6.01 -19.82
CA GLN A 435 12.09 6.91 -20.96
C GLN A 435 11.74 6.17 -22.24
N THR A 436 11.18 6.89 -23.19
CA THR A 436 11.01 6.38 -24.55
C THR A 436 12.35 6.34 -25.27
N ARG A 437 12.66 5.24 -25.96
CA ARG A 437 13.86 5.13 -26.81
C ARG A 437 13.46 4.75 -28.23
N LYS A 438 14.11 5.34 -29.23
CA LYS A 438 14.05 4.81 -30.60
C LYS A 438 14.71 3.43 -30.60
N THR A 439 13.93 2.39 -30.86
CA THR A 439 14.41 1.02 -30.99
C THR A 439 15.38 0.94 -32.18
N THR A 440 16.67 0.74 -31.91
CA THR A 440 17.63 0.27 -32.92
C THR A 440 17.47 -1.25 -32.99
N HIS A 441 16.69 -1.72 -33.97
CA HIS A 441 16.55 -3.15 -34.25
C HIS A 441 17.85 -3.68 -34.88
N ASP A 442 18.84 -4.04 -34.06
CA ASP A 442 19.85 -5.01 -34.46
C ASP A 442 19.49 -6.35 -33.83
N SER A 443 18.94 -7.22 -34.68
CA SER A 443 18.47 -8.55 -34.36
C SER A 443 19.60 -9.56 -34.52
N ASP A 444 20.46 -9.66 -33.52
CA ASP A 444 21.17 -10.90 -33.23
C ASP A 444 20.65 -11.40 -31.88
N GLY A 445 19.74 -12.38 -31.95
CA GLY A 445 19.02 -12.89 -30.80
C GLY A 445 19.91 -13.71 -29.88
N GLU A 446 20.41 -13.10 -28.82
CA GLU A 446 20.83 -13.87 -27.66
C GLU A 446 19.60 -14.46 -26.96
N HIS A 447 19.65 -15.77 -26.68
CA HIS A 447 18.62 -16.46 -25.92
C HIS A 447 18.45 -15.88 -24.51
N LEU A 448 17.25 -15.97 -23.95
CA LEU A 448 16.97 -15.73 -22.53
C LEU A 448 18.03 -16.43 -21.65
N THR A 449 18.83 -15.63 -20.92
CA THR A 449 19.79 -16.15 -19.94
C THR A 449 19.39 -15.73 -18.53
N LYS A 450 19.49 -16.67 -17.58
CA LYS A 450 19.28 -16.39 -16.14
C LYS A 450 20.43 -15.65 -15.46
N LYS A 451 21.55 -15.44 -16.16
CA LYS A 451 22.77 -14.86 -15.59
C LYS A 451 22.54 -13.43 -15.08
N PRO A 452 21.89 -12.50 -15.83
CA PRO A 452 21.63 -11.15 -15.32
C PRO A 452 20.72 -11.14 -14.10
N ILE A 453 19.69 -11.99 -14.07
CA ILE A 453 18.77 -12.12 -12.94
C ILE A 453 19.54 -12.51 -11.68
N LYS A 454 20.39 -13.54 -11.78
CA LYS A 454 21.21 -14.03 -10.68
C LYS A 454 22.19 -12.97 -10.17
N GLU A 455 22.93 -12.32 -11.08
CA GLU A 455 23.94 -11.33 -10.69
C GLU A 455 23.33 -10.04 -10.15
N GLY A 456 22.21 -9.58 -10.70
CA GLY A 456 21.44 -8.45 -10.17
C GLY A 456 20.96 -8.70 -8.74
N ALA A 457 20.34 -9.87 -8.51
CA ALA A 457 19.89 -10.28 -7.20
C ALA A 457 21.03 -10.43 -6.18
N LYS A 458 22.17 -11.01 -6.58
CA LYS A 458 23.36 -11.11 -5.71
C LYS A 458 23.95 -9.74 -5.38
N THR A 459 24.10 -8.88 -6.38
CA THR A 459 24.60 -7.51 -6.21
C THR A 459 23.71 -6.71 -5.27
N TYR A 460 22.39 -6.85 -5.41
CA TYR A 460 21.42 -6.25 -4.50
C TYR A 460 21.63 -6.73 -3.06
N LEU A 461 21.70 -8.04 -2.80
CA LEU A 461 21.88 -8.56 -1.44
C LEU A 461 23.22 -8.14 -0.81
N ARG A 462 24.32 -8.13 -1.58
CA ARG A 462 25.63 -7.64 -1.12
C ARG A 462 25.57 -6.15 -0.74
N THR A 463 24.93 -5.35 -1.59
CA THR A 463 24.77 -3.90 -1.38
C THR A 463 23.78 -3.58 -0.26
N ARG A 464 22.77 -4.43 -0.06
CA ARG A 464 21.81 -4.31 1.04
C ARG A 464 22.44 -4.67 2.38
N GLY A 465 23.29 -5.70 2.41
CA GLY A 465 23.99 -6.14 3.63
C GLY A 465 23.12 -6.89 4.64
N GLU A 466 21.88 -7.24 4.28
CA GLU A 466 20.95 -8.02 5.10
C GLU A 466 19.92 -8.77 4.22
N PRO A 467 19.28 -9.84 4.72
CA PRO A 467 18.26 -10.59 3.98
C PRO A 467 17.11 -9.70 3.48
N ALA A 468 16.52 -10.09 2.36
CA ALA A 468 15.40 -9.38 1.75
C ALA A 468 14.22 -10.32 1.51
N SER A 469 13.00 -9.77 1.51
CA SER A 469 11.83 -10.51 1.03
C SER A 469 11.90 -10.75 -0.47
N TYR A 470 11.01 -11.62 -0.98
CA TYR A 470 11.02 -12.03 -2.39
C TYR A 470 10.87 -10.86 -3.38
N LEU A 471 9.99 -9.89 -3.08
CA LEU A 471 9.63 -8.84 -4.02
C LEU A 471 10.79 -7.88 -4.37
N PRO A 472 11.56 -7.32 -3.42
CA PRO A 472 12.75 -6.54 -3.74
C PRO A 472 13.84 -7.35 -4.47
N LEU A 473 14.03 -8.61 -4.09
CA LEU A 473 15.01 -9.50 -4.75
C LEU A 473 14.62 -9.74 -6.21
N LEU A 474 13.34 -10.01 -6.46
CA LEU A 474 12.77 -10.12 -7.79
C LEU A 474 12.97 -8.82 -8.57
N GLY A 475 12.65 -7.66 -7.98
CA GLY A 475 12.85 -6.35 -8.59
C GLY A 475 14.29 -6.16 -9.07
N ALA A 476 15.28 -6.53 -8.26
CA ALA A 476 16.70 -6.42 -8.62
C ALA A 476 17.08 -7.34 -9.78
N GLY A 477 16.57 -8.57 -9.78
CA GLY A 477 16.80 -9.52 -10.87
C GLY A 477 16.15 -9.07 -12.18
N LEU A 478 14.93 -8.53 -12.13
CA LEU A 478 14.20 -8.02 -13.28
C LEU A 478 14.83 -6.74 -13.84
N GLU A 479 15.21 -5.79 -13.00
CA GLU A 479 15.90 -4.55 -13.39
C GLU A 479 17.20 -4.87 -14.13
N ALA A 480 18.05 -5.74 -13.55
CA ALA A 480 19.29 -6.18 -14.19
C ALA A 480 19.04 -6.91 -15.52
N TYR A 481 17.97 -7.71 -15.61
CA TYR A 481 17.60 -8.41 -16.84
C TYR A 481 17.20 -7.44 -17.96
N VAL A 482 16.30 -6.51 -17.68
CA VAL A 482 15.82 -5.47 -18.61
C VAL A 482 16.96 -4.59 -19.11
N HIS A 483 17.93 -4.26 -18.25
CA HIS A 483 19.10 -3.45 -18.62
C HIS A 483 20.13 -4.20 -19.46
N THR A 484 20.33 -5.49 -19.21
CA THR A 484 21.40 -6.27 -19.87
C THR A 484 20.94 -6.89 -21.20
N ASN A 485 19.66 -7.26 -21.29
CA ASN A 485 19.14 -8.05 -22.42
C ASN A 485 18.02 -7.31 -23.17
N PRO A 486 18.30 -6.20 -23.87
CA PRO A 486 17.27 -5.39 -24.52
C PRO A 486 16.45 -6.15 -25.58
N ASN A 487 17.00 -7.20 -26.19
CA ASN A 487 16.37 -7.91 -27.31
C ASN A 487 15.99 -9.37 -27.00
N ALA A 488 16.16 -9.87 -25.76
CA ALA A 488 16.04 -11.31 -25.47
C ALA A 488 14.61 -11.82 -25.19
N LEU A 489 13.58 -10.98 -25.31
CA LEU A 489 12.19 -11.40 -25.08
C LEU A 489 11.59 -12.03 -26.34
N ASP A 490 10.65 -12.96 -26.17
CA ASP A 490 9.94 -13.59 -27.28
C ASP A 490 9.06 -12.59 -28.05
N SER A 491 8.58 -12.99 -29.23
CA SER A 491 7.63 -12.21 -30.02
C SER A 491 6.29 -11.95 -29.32
N SER A 492 5.91 -12.75 -28.31
CA SER A 492 4.64 -12.61 -27.59
C SER A 492 4.82 -12.25 -26.11
N PRO A 493 4.15 -11.19 -25.61
CA PRO A 493 4.29 -10.74 -24.21
C PRO A 493 3.92 -11.79 -23.15
N ASP A 494 2.90 -12.61 -23.42
CA ASP A 494 2.43 -13.63 -22.47
C ASP A 494 3.42 -14.81 -22.36
N LEU A 495 4.10 -15.16 -23.45
CA LEU A 495 5.15 -16.18 -23.48
C LEU A 495 6.41 -15.68 -22.78
N SER A 496 6.83 -14.44 -23.10
CA SER A 496 7.93 -13.75 -22.42
C SER A 496 7.74 -13.71 -20.91
N PHE A 497 6.55 -13.34 -20.44
CA PHE A 497 6.20 -13.38 -19.02
C PHE A 497 6.35 -14.79 -18.43
N SER A 498 5.78 -15.80 -19.09
CA SER A 498 5.78 -17.18 -18.57
C SER A 498 7.20 -17.76 -18.50
N LYS A 499 8.04 -17.52 -19.51
CA LYS A 499 9.44 -17.96 -19.52
C LYS A 499 10.25 -17.26 -18.44
N LEU A 500 10.09 -15.94 -18.31
CA LEU A 500 10.79 -15.17 -17.29
C LEU A 500 10.44 -15.65 -15.86
N GLN A 501 9.16 -15.91 -15.58
CA GLN A 501 8.74 -16.49 -14.29
C GLN A 501 9.41 -17.84 -14.01
N LYS A 502 9.55 -18.68 -15.04
CA LYS A 502 10.24 -19.97 -14.90
C LYS A 502 11.73 -19.78 -14.58
N GLU A 503 12.43 -18.91 -15.32
CA GLU A 503 13.85 -18.63 -15.10
C GLU A 503 14.11 -18.03 -13.71
N ILE A 504 13.23 -17.16 -13.23
CA ILE A 504 13.28 -16.61 -11.87
C ILE A 504 13.14 -17.73 -10.83
N GLY A 505 12.15 -18.60 -11.00
CA GLY A 505 11.93 -19.75 -10.11
C GLY A 505 13.14 -20.67 -10.03
N ASP A 506 13.79 -20.95 -11.17
CA ASP A 506 15.00 -21.78 -11.24
C ASP A 506 16.23 -21.07 -10.64
N THR A 507 16.27 -19.74 -10.71
CA THR A 507 17.38 -18.92 -10.20
C THR A 507 17.37 -18.80 -8.69
N PHE A 508 16.22 -18.53 -8.09
CA PHE A 508 16.08 -18.36 -6.63
C PHE A 508 15.99 -19.73 -5.94
N SER A 509 17.15 -20.37 -5.87
CA SER A 509 17.34 -21.68 -5.26
C SER A 509 18.72 -21.77 -4.59
N TYR A 510 18.91 -22.80 -3.75
CA TYR A 510 20.22 -23.09 -3.14
C TYR A 510 21.31 -23.28 -4.20
N ARG A 511 21.02 -24.01 -5.29
CA ARG A 511 21.94 -24.15 -6.44
C ARG A 511 22.21 -22.82 -7.17
N GLY A 512 21.32 -21.85 -7.02
CA GLY A 512 21.51 -20.47 -7.46
C GLY A 512 22.50 -19.67 -6.59
N GLY A 513 22.91 -20.19 -5.43
CA GLY A 513 23.72 -19.50 -4.43
C GLY A 513 22.89 -18.62 -3.49
N PHE A 514 21.63 -18.97 -3.28
CA PHE A 514 20.70 -18.26 -2.40
C PHE A 514 20.20 -19.16 -1.27
N LEU A 515 20.27 -18.64 -0.04
CA LEU A 515 19.68 -19.25 1.15
C LEU A 515 18.28 -18.70 1.38
N ARG A 516 17.35 -19.57 1.78
CA ARG A 516 15.99 -19.19 2.14
C ARG A 516 15.78 -19.37 3.64
N LEU A 517 15.42 -18.29 4.33
CA LEU A 517 15.27 -18.19 5.78
C LEU A 517 13.80 -17.90 6.16
N ASP A 518 13.35 -18.31 7.35
CA ASP A 518 12.01 -18.05 7.90
C ASP A 518 10.84 -18.35 6.93
N ALA A 519 10.94 -19.44 6.17
CA ALA A 519 9.89 -19.85 5.23
C ALA A 519 8.74 -20.55 5.96
N THR A 520 7.58 -19.91 6.06
CA THR A 520 6.36 -20.48 6.66
C THR A 520 5.52 -21.31 5.68
N ALA A 521 5.78 -21.21 4.37
CA ALA A 521 5.09 -21.96 3.33
C ALA A 521 6.06 -22.52 2.28
N GLN A 522 5.66 -23.61 1.63
CA GLN A 522 6.42 -24.21 0.53
C GLN A 522 6.60 -23.23 -0.66
N LYS A 523 5.68 -22.28 -0.86
CA LYS A 523 5.74 -21.27 -1.95
C LYS A 523 6.97 -20.36 -1.84
N HIS A 524 7.77 -20.28 -2.90
CA HIS A 524 9.00 -19.47 -3.04
C HIS A 524 8.88 -17.99 -2.63
N GLN A 525 7.67 -17.43 -2.70
CA GLN A 525 7.39 -16.03 -2.38
C GLN A 525 7.38 -15.72 -0.87
N SER A 526 7.42 -16.73 0.00
CA SER A 526 7.43 -16.54 1.47
C SER A 526 8.83 -16.69 2.08
N GLY A 527 9.08 -15.97 3.17
CA GLY A 527 10.37 -15.95 3.86
C GLY A 527 11.33 -14.89 3.32
N TYR A 528 12.57 -14.97 3.79
CA TYR A 528 13.65 -14.07 3.41
C TYR A 528 14.71 -14.81 2.60
N TRP A 529 15.39 -14.08 1.73
CA TRP A 529 16.44 -14.58 0.87
C TRP A 529 17.77 -13.93 1.23
N TRP A 530 18.81 -14.76 1.31
CA TRP A 530 20.16 -14.34 1.65
C TRP A 530 21.21 -15.00 0.75
N LEU A 531 22.45 -14.52 0.82
CA LEU A 531 23.58 -15.09 0.11
C LEU A 531 24.09 -16.34 0.82
N GLU A 532 24.42 -17.38 0.05
CA GLU A 532 25.14 -18.55 0.58
C GLU A 532 26.52 -18.17 1.11
N ASP A 533 27.24 -17.36 0.34
CA ASP A 533 28.51 -16.76 0.75
C ASP A 533 28.33 -15.24 0.88
N PRO A 534 28.21 -14.71 2.11
CA PRO A 534 28.06 -13.28 2.35
C PRO A 534 29.41 -12.54 2.37
N PHE A 535 30.51 -13.17 1.95
CA PHE A 535 31.78 -12.48 1.76
C PHE A 535 31.57 -11.24 0.88
N GLU A 536 32.14 -10.10 1.28
CA GLU A 536 31.97 -8.77 0.66
C GLU A 536 30.60 -8.06 0.87
N ALA A 537 29.68 -8.63 1.65
CA ALA A 537 28.46 -7.90 2.00
C ALA A 537 28.79 -6.60 2.78
N THR A 538 28.12 -5.52 2.39
CA THR A 538 28.26 -4.22 3.08
C THR A 538 27.62 -4.24 4.47
N LEU A 539 27.78 -3.16 5.24
CA LEU A 539 27.03 -2.98 6.47
C LEU A 539 25.51 -3.02 6.18
N SER A 540 24.75 -3.70 7.03
CA SER A 540 23.31 -3.88 6.85
C SER A 540 22.60 -2.56 6.61
N LEU A 541 21.59 -2.58 5.74
CA LEU A 541 20.79 -1.40 5.43
C LEU A 541 20.20 -0.80 6.72
N SER A 542 19.70 -1.64 7.63
CA SER A 542 19.16 -1.19 8.92
C SER A 542 20.19 -0.50 9.82
N ASP A 543 21.46 -0.91 9.79
CA ASP A 543 22.55 -0.23 10.50
C ASP A 543 22.92 1.09 9.81
N ARG A 544 23.00 1.13 8.47
CA ARG A 544 23.30 2.36 7.73
C ARG A 544 22.20 3.42 7.87
N VAL A 545 20.94 3.02 7.89
CA VAL A 545 19.78 3.92 8.11
C VAL A 545 19.82 4.50 9.52
N GLU A 546 20.09 3.67 10.54
CA GLU A 546 20.29 4.14 11.91
C GLU A 546 21.40 5.18 11.99
N MET A 547 22.56 4.91 11.39
CA MET A 547 23.69 5.84 11.39
C MET A 547 23.35 7.19 10.75
N LEU A 548 22.67 7.17 9.58
CA LEU A 548 22.28 8.39 8.89
C LEU A 548 21.28 9.20 9.71
N LEU A 549 20.25 8.56 10.24
CA LEU A 549 19.21 9.20 11.03
C LEU A 549 19.77 9.85 12.29
N VAL A 550 20.65 9.15 13.01
CA VAL A 550 21.33 9.72 14.20
C VAL A 550 22.18 10.92 13.81
N LYS A 551 22.94 10.84 12.70
CA LYS A 551 23.73 11.96 12.19
C LYS A 551 22.84 13.17 11.87
N MET A 552 21.66 12.95 11.30
CA MET A 552 20.70 14.02 11.01
C MET A 552 20.13 14.65 12.29
N LEU A 553 19.73 13.85 13.28
CA LEU A 553 19.22 14.36 14.57
C LEU A 553 20.28 15.12 15.39
N ILE A 554 21.57 14.81 15.20
CA ILE A 554 22.66 15.57 15.83
C ILE A 554 22.88 16.90 15.10
N LYS A 555 22.80 16.90 13.76
CA LYS A 555 23.06 18.08 12.93
C LYS A 555 21.91 19.08 12.97
N ASN A 556 20.67 18.60 12.90
CA ASN A 556 19.46 19.41 12.85
C ASN A 556 18.81 19.42 14.23
N GLN A 557 18.56 20.60 14.79
CA GLN A 557 17.95 20.71 16.12
C GLN A 557 16.48 20.24 16.14
N TYR A 558 15.77 20.46 15.03
CA TYR A 558 14.38 20.09 14.83
C TYR A 558 14.21 19.57 13.40
N SER A 559 13.47 18.48 13.22
CA SER A 559 13.13 17.95 11.88
C SER A 559 11.75 17.30 11.90
N SER A 560 10.99 17.48 10.84
CA SER A 560 9.72 16.77 10.68
C SER A 560 9.96 15.32 10.22
N LEU A 561 8.99 14.43 10.46
CA LEU A 561 9.09 13.06 9.94
C LEU A 561 9.20 13.05 8.40
N GLN A 562 8.47 13.93 7.71
CA GLN A 562 8.47 14.01 6.25
C GLN A 562 9.84 14.44 5.70
N GLU A 563 10.48 15.45 6.29
CA GLU A 563 11.83 15.89 5.89
C GLU A 563 12.87 14.78 6.07
N LEU A 564 12.81 14.09 7.21
CA LEU A 564 13.68 12.94 7.50
C LEU A 564 13.44 11.83 6.49
N ASP A 565 12.18 11.52 6.20
CA ASP A 565 11.78 10.45 5.28
C ASP A 565 12.30 10.72 3.86
N THR A 566 12.06 11.91 3.33
CA THR A 566 12.54 12.34 2.00
C THR A 566 14.05 12.26 1.91
N THR A 567 14.77 12.78 2.91
CA THR A 567 16.24 12.78 2.89
C THR A 567 16.82 11.36 2.98
N ILE A 568 16.22 10.50 3.81
CA ILE A 568 16.66 9.11 3.96
C ILE A 568 16.37 8.32 2.66
N CYS A 569 15.20 8.48 2.04
CA CYS A 569 14.89 7.88 0.75
C CYS A 569 15.85 8.32 -0.36
N ALA A 570 16.24 9.60 -0.38
CA ALA A 570 17.25 10.11 -1.32
C ALA A 570 18.64 9.49 -1.08
N ALA A 571 19.01 9.23 0.18
CA ALA A 571 20.31 8.64 0.54
C ALA A 571 20.38 7.12 0.28
N PHE A 572 19.24 6.44 0.24
CA PHE A 572 19.13 4.99 -0.03
C PHE A 572 18.19 4.74 -1.22
N PRO A 573 18.64 5.06 -2.44
CA PRO A 573 17.78 5.02 -3.62
C PRO A 573 17.43 3.60 -4.06
N GLY A 574 16.46 3.52 -4.96
CA GLY A 574 16.02 2.30 -5.64
C GLY A 574 15.46 1.26 -4.68
N LEU A 575 15.92 0.02 -4.82
CA LEU A 575 15.50 -1.12 -4.00
C LEU A 575 16.13 -1.12 -2.59
N LEU A 576 17.03 -0.17 -2.30
CA LEU A 576 17.57 0.07 -0.95
C LEU A 576 16.68 1.01 -0.13
N THR A 577 15.59 1.52 -0.71
CA THR A 577 14.64 2.38 -0.01
C THR A 577 14.18 1.71 1.30
N PRO A 578 14.40 2.35 2.46
CA PRO A 578 14.02 1.76 3.73
C PRO A 578 12.52 1.83 3.96
N SER A 579 12.02 0.91 4.80
CA SER A 579 10.65 0.97 5.28
C SER A 579 10.44 2.15 6.21
N LEU A 580 9.22 2.69 6.21
CA LEU A 580 8.85 3.76 7.15
C LEU A 580 8.86 3.24 8.59
N SER A 581 8.57 1.96 8.81
CA SER A 581 8.63 1.31 10.13
C SER A 581 10.04 1.32 10.71
N LEU A 582 11.08 1.06 9.89
CA LEU A 582 12.48 1.16 10.32
C LEU A 582 12.86 2.60 10.69
N ILE A 583 12.45 3.58 9.87
CA ILE A 583 12.71 5.00 10.14
C ILE A 583 12.04 5.41 11.47
N LYS A 584 10.78 5.03 11.68
CA LYS A 584 10.06 5.29 12.93
C LYS A 584 10.71 4.59 14.13
N ALA A 585 11.11 3.33 14.01
CA ALA A 585 11.79 2.60 15.07
C ALA A 585 13.12 3.27 15.47
N CYS A 586 13.87 3.78 14.49
CA CYS A 586 15.07 4.58 14.73
C CYS A 586 14.74 5.91 15.43
N LEU A 587 13.71 6.63 14.97
CA LEU A 587 13.28 7.89 15.59
C LEU A 587 12.81 7.70 17.03
N GLU A 588 12.01 6.66 17.31
CA GLU A 588 11.54 6.33 18.65
C GLU A 588 12.68 5.87 19.57
N SER A 589 13.77 5.35 19.01
CA SER A 589 14.96 4.96 19.77
C SER A 589 15.79 6.17 20.19
N TYR A 590 16.04 7.11 19.28
CA TYR A 590 17.00 8.22 19.44
C TYR A 590 16.38 9.59 19.70
N GLY A 591 15.12 9.76 19.33
CA GLY A 591 14.42 11.02 19.31
C GLY A 591 13.32 11.14 20.36
N ILE A 592 12.85 12.37 20.54
CA ILE A 592 11.62 12.72 21.25
C ILE A 592 10.85 13.65 20.32
N GLN A 593 9.58 13.32 20.09
CA GLN A 593 8.66 14.19 19.36
C GLN A 593 8.04 15.19 20.32
N ASN A 594 8.01 16.46 19.93
CA ASN A 594 7.21 17.47 20.64
C ASN A 594 5.74 17.32 20.23
N PRO A 595 4.79 17.17 21.19
CA PRO A 595 3.36 17.00 20.87
C PRO A 595 2.76 18.16 20.08
N ASP A 596 3.24 19.39 20.30
CA ASP A 596 2.62 20.61 19.77
C ASP A 596 2.94 20.83 18.28
N ASP A 597 4.21 20.75 17.90
CA ASP A 597 4.68 21.01 16.52
C ASP A 597 4.97 19.73 15.72
N ARG A 598 4.89 18.56 16.36
CA ARG A 598 5.22 17.23 15.82
C ARG A 598 6.67 17.09 15.32
N LEU A 599 7.57 18.01 15.69
CA LEU A 599 8.98 17.98 15.33
C LEU A 599 9.76 17.03 16.24
N TRP A 600 10.76 16.38 15.64
CA TRP A 600 11.67 15.47 16.32
C TRP A 600 12.97 16.16 16.68
N ARG A 601 13.48 15.87 17.88
CA ARG A 601 14.81 16.25 18.35
C ARG A 601 15.51 15.08 19.02
N ILE A 602 16.84 15.09 19.05
CA ILE A 602 17.61 14.06 19.75
C ILE A 602 17.31 14.05 21.26
N ARG A 603 17.25 12.85 21.85
CA ARG A 603 17.13 12.68 23.29
C ARG A 603 18.29 13.36 24.02
N PRO A 604 18.06 14.03 25.16
CA PRO A 604 19.15 14.62 25.95
C PRO A 604 20.25 13.61 26.31
N GLN A 605 19.88 12.36 26.65
CA GLN A 605 20.85 11.30 26.98
C GLN A 605 21.63 10.79 25.75
N ASP A 606 21.13 11.06 24.54
CA ASP A 606 21.75 10.63 23.28
C ASP A 606 22.61 11.71 22.63
N LYS A 607 22.72 12.90 23.25
CA LYS A 607 23.69 13.89 22.85
C LYS A 607 25.11 13.30 22.92
N PRO A 608 26.01 13.62 21.97
CA PRO A 608 27.34 13.04 21.91
C PRO A 608 28.14 13.13 23.21
N THR A 609 28.09 14.29 23.89
CA THR A 609 28.80 14.52 25.15
C THR A 609 28.30 13.61 26.27
N THR A 610 26.98 13.52 26.44
CA THR A 610 26.35 12.68 27.47
C THR A 610 26.57 11.20 27.19
N ARG A 611 26.44 10.76 25.94
CA ARG A 611 26.63 9.36 25.57
C ARG A 611 28.09 8.90 25.70
N LEU A 612 29.04 9.79 25.44
CA LEU A 612 30.48 9.53 25.67
C LEU A 612 30.78 9.36 27.17
N ALA A 613 30.20 10.20 28.03
CA ALA A 613 30.32 10.06 29.48
C ALA A 613 29.72 8.73 29.98
N ASP A 614 28.54 8.36 29.48
CA ASP A 614 27.90 7.08 29.78
C ASP A 614 28.80 5.88 29.41
N LEU A 615 29.41 5.89 28.22
CA LEU A 615 30.32 4.82 27.77
C LEU A 615 31.54 4.69 28.68
N LYS A 616 32.16 5.81 29.07
CA LYS A 616 33.29 5.80 30.01
C LYS A 616 32.90 5.23 31.37
N ALA A 617 31.74 5.61 31.89
CA ALA A 617 31.22 5.08 33.15
C ALA A 617 30.95 3.58 33.06
N MET A 618 30.36 3.10 31.97
CA MET A 618 30.11 1.67 31.76
C MET A 618 31.41 0.87 31.60
N ALA A 619 32.41 1.40 30.90
CA ALA A 619 33.72 0.76 30.78
C ALA A 619 34.38 0.59 32.16
N ALA A 620 34.33 1.62 33.02
CA ALA A 620 34.82 1.54 34.38
C ALA A 620 34.11 0.44 35.20
N LEU A 621 32.81 0.24 34.99
CA LEU A 621 32.05 -0.85 35.62
C LEU A 621 32.48 -2.23 35.12
N ILE A 622 32.85 -2.38 33.84
CA ILE A 622 33.40 -3.64 33.31
C ILE A 622 34.69 -4.00 34.05
N TYR A 623 35.62 -3.05 34.24
CA TYR A 623 36.84 -3.29 35.03
C TYR A 623 36.53 -3.63 36.49
N LYS A 624 35.64 -2.87 37.13
CA LYS A 624 35.24 -3.09 38.53
C LYS A 624 34.64 -4.50 38.73
N MET A 625 33.76 -4.91 37.82
CA MET A 625 33.13 -6.24 37.89
C MET A 625 34.12 -7.37 37.60
N GLY A 626 35.01 -7.20 36.62
CA GLY A 626 36.06 -8.18 36.35
C GLY A 626 36.91 -8.44 37.59
N ALA A 627 37.37 -7.37 38.26
CA ALA A 627 38.15 -7.49 39.49
C ALA A 627 37.36 -8.14 40.65
N HIS A 628 36.08 -7.78 40.84
CA HIS A 628 35.22 -8.38 41.86
C HIS A 628 35.00 -9.90 41.62
N LEU A 629 34.94 -10.31 40.35
CA LEU A 629 34.77 -11.71 39.96
C LEU A 629 36.10 -12.45 39.74
N GLU A 630 37.22 -11.90 40.22
CA GLU A 630 38.56 -12.50 40.10
C GLU A 630 39.02 -12.75 38.64
N PHE A 631 38.52 -11.98 37.69
CA PHE A 631 38.95 -11.99 36.29
C PHE A 631 39.92 -10.84 35.97
N GLU A 632 40.96 -11.15 35.18
CA GLU A 632 41.80 -10.12 34.57
C GLU A 632 41.07 -9.51 33.36
N THR A 633 40.80 -8.20 33.40
CA THR A 633 40.14 -7.50 32.29
C THR A 633 41.18 -6.90 31.33
N ARG A 634 41.20 -7.38 30.08
CA ARG A 634 42.01 -6.81 29.00
C ARG A 634 41.12 -6.13 27.98
N GLN A 635 41.45 -4.90 27.61
CA GLN A 635 40.79 -4.20 26.52
C GLN A 635 41.52 -4.53 25.22
N ILE A 636 40.83 -5.23 24.31
CA ILE A 636 41.40 -5.70 23.04
C ILE A 636 41.22 -4.63 21.96
N GLU A 637 40.06 -3.96 21.95
CA GLU A 637 39.74 -2.85 21.04
C GLU A 637 38.95 -1.77 21.81
N GLU A 638 38.73 -0.60 21.20
CA GLU A 638 38.07 0.56 21.86
C GLU A 638 36.77 0.20 22.59
N ARG A 639 36.01 -0.78 22.08
CA ARG A 639 34.72 -1.21 22.64
C ARG A 639 34.63 -2.70 22.95
N ARG A 640 35.75 -3.43 22.88
CA ARG A 640 35.84 -4.87 23.09
C ARG A 640 36.76 -5.19 24.26
N PHE A 641 36.21 -5.85 25.26
CA PHE A 641 36.90 -6.29 26.46
C PHE A 641 36.90 -7.81 26.54
N GLN A 642 37.90 -8.38 27.19
CA GLN A 642 37.97 -9.80 27.49
C GLN A 642 38.32 -10.01 28.95
N TRP A 643 37.64 -10.96 29.58
CA TRP A 643 37.90 -11.39 30.95
C TRP A 643 38.61 -12.74 30.92
N PHE A 644 39.79 -12.79 31.51
CA PHE A 644 40.63 -13.99 31.63
C PHE A 644 40.55 -14.54 33.05
N ASP A 645 40.45 -15.85 33.19
CA ASP A 645 40.51 -16.53 34.49
C ASP A 645 41.95 -16.64 35.01
N SER A 646 42.10 -17.22 36.21
CA SER A 646 43.39 -17.46 36.85
C SER A 646 44.34 -18.38 36.06
N THR A 647 43.83 -19.11 35.05
CA THR A 647 44.64 -19.93 34.13
C THR A 647 45.05 -19.18 32.87
N ASN A 648 44.77 -17.87 32.81
CA ASN A 648 44.96 -17.03 31.63
C ASN A 648 44.15 -17.50 30.41
N SER A 649 43.00 -18.14 30.64
CA SER A 649 42.06 -18.54 29.59
C SER A 649 40.94 -17.51 29.45
N PRO A 650 40.56 -17.08 28.23
CA PRO A 650 39.48 -16.12 28.06
C PRO A 650 38.14 -16.79 28.38
N ARG A 651 37.33 -16.16 29.24
CA ARG A 651 36.02 -16.67 29.67
C ARG A 651 34.86 -15.87 29.10
N TYR A 652 35.00 -14.54 29.05
CA TYR A 652 33.97 -13.66 28.49
C TYR A 652 34.57 -12.71 27.46
N THR A 653 33.84 -12.49 26.37
CA THR A 653 34.11 -11.42 25.41
C THR A 653 32.98 -10.40 25.50
N ILE A 654 33.28 -9.16 25.88
CA ILE A 654 32.27 -8.14 26.18
C ILE A 654 32.39 -6.99 25.18
N TYR A 655 31.30 -6.73 24.46
CA TYR A 655 31.15 -5.56 23.58
C TYR A 655 30.31 -4.49 24.27
N LEU A 656 30.88 -3.29 24.45
CA LEU A 656 30.18 -2.14 25.02
C LEU A 656 29.79 -1.15 23.91
N ILE A 657 28.50 -1.05 23.62
CA ILE A 657 27.99 -0.19 22.53
C ILE A 657 26.93 0.78 23.01
N ALA A 658 26.73 1.86 22.26
CA ALA A 658 25.72 2.91 22.51
C ALA A 658 24.57 2.93 21.50
N SER A 659 24.68 2.10 20.46
CA SER A 659 23.77 2.02 19.33
C SER A 659 23.19 0.61 19.17
N ALA A 660 22.27 0.43 18.22
CA ALA A 660 21.74 -0.86 17.80
C ALA A 660 22.46 -1.41 16.55
N LEU A 661 23.74 -1.04 16.36
CA LEU A 661 24.57 -1.49 15.24
C LEU A 661 25.15 -2.86 15.53
N LEU A 662 24.35 -3.91 15.30
CA LEU A 662 24.71 -5.27 15.66
C LEU A 662 25.43 -6.04 14.54
N GLY A 663 25.30 -5.63 13.27
CA GLY A 663 25.74 -6.44 12.13
C GLY A 663 27.24 -6.75 12.10
N LYS A 664 28.09 -5.78 12.46
CA LYS A 664 29.55 -6.01 12.56
C LYS A 664 29.96 -6.84 13.78
N ILE A 665 29.17 -6.77 14.85
CA ILE A 665 29.49 -7.44 16.12
C ILE A 665 29.10 -8.90 16.01
N SER A 666 27.92 -9.18 15.46
CA SER A 666 27.39 -10.55 15.32
C SER A 666 28.26 -11.46 14.46
N THR A 667 29.03 -10.88 13.53
CA THR A 667 29.95 -11.58 12.60
C THR A 667 31.41 -11.57 13.06
N SER A 668 31.71 -10.95 14.20
CA SER A 668 33.07 -10.90 14.73
C SER A 668 33.57 -12.29 15.12
N LYS A 669 34.87 -12.56 14.86
CA LYS A 669 35.50 -13.80 15.30
C LYS A 669 35.59 -13.83 16.83
N LEU A 670 34.97 -14.85 17.40
CA LEU A 670 35.02 -15.15 18.83
C LEU A 670 36.11 -16.17 19.12
N ASP A 671 36.79 -16.02 20.25
CA ASP A 671 37.74 -17.03 20.71
C ASP A 671 36.99 -18.26 21.22
N ALA A 672 37.57 -19.44 21.00
CA ALA A 672 36.98 -20.71 21.42
C ALA A 672 36.71 -20.70 22.93
N ASN A 673 35.55 -21.23 23.33
CA ASN A 673 35.10 -21.35 24.73
C ASN A 673 34.87 -20.01 25.48
N THR A 674 34.76 -18.88 24.77
CA THR A 674 34.34 -17.61 25.38
C THR A 674 32.82 -17.41 25.32
N LYS A 675 32.24 -16.85 26.37
CA LYS A 675 30.84 -16.40 26.39
C LYS A 675 30.76 -14.95 25.93
N PRO A 676 30.11 -14.65 24.80
CA PRO A 676 30.12 -13.32 24.24
C PRO A 676 28.88 -12.52 24.69
N ILE A 677 29.11 -11.30 25.17
CA ILE A 677 28.12 -10.42 25.78
C ILE A 677 28.12 -9.09 25.02
N ILE A 678 26.93 -8.57 24.71
CA ILE A 678 26.77 -7.20 24.19
C ILE A 678 26.03 -6.37 25.23
N ILE A 679 26.67 -5.31 25.71
CA ILE A 679 26.12 -4.36 26.68
C ILE A 679 25.70 -3.09 25.94
N LEU A 680 24.43 -2.71 26.05
CA LEU A 680 23.85 -1.56 25.33
C LEU A 680 22.74 -0.82 26.11
N PRO A 681 22.41 0.44 25.77
CA PRO A 681 21.37 1.19 26.47
C PRO A 681 19.99 0.55 26.30
N GLY A 682 19.19 0.55 27.38
CA GLY A 682 17.81 0.03 27.33
C GLY A 682 16.90 0.76 26.35
N SER A 683 17.20 2.02 26.02
CA SER A 683 16.48 2.80 24.99
C SER A 683 16.62 2.22 23.58
N ARG A 684 17.62 1.35 23.34
CA ARG A 684 17.81 0.65 22.05
C ARG A 684 17.05 -0.66 21.94
N ALA A 685 16.45 -1.15 23.03
CA ALA A 685 15.85 -2.48 23.07
C ALA A 685 14.80 -2.68 21.97
N ASN A 686 13.87 -1.73 21.81
CA ASN A 686 12.85 -1.81 20.77
C ASN A 686 13.43 -1.83 19.35
N LEU A 687 14.47 -1.03 19.08
CA LEU A 687 15.12 -1.00 17.75
C LEU A 687 15.89 -2.30 17.46
N VAL A 688 16.55 -2.88 18.48
CA VAL A 688 17.17 -4.19 18.36
C VAL A 688 16.12 -5.27 18.11
N SER A 689 15.04 -5.31 18.87
CA SER A 689 13.94 -6.25 18.64
C SER A 689 13.36 -6.10 17.23
N TYR A 690 13.17 -4.87 16.75
CA TYR A 690 12.75 -4.61 15.38
C TYR A 690 13.74 -5.19 14.36
N LYS A 691 15.04 -4.94 14.51
CA LYS A 691 16.08 -5.46 13.61
C LYS A 691 16.13 -6.98 13.60
N LEU A 692 16.05 -7.63 14.76
CA LEU A 692 16.01 -9.09 14.87
C LEU A 692 14.74 -9.66 14.23
N ALA A 693 13.58 -8.99 14.38
CA ALA A 693 12.32 -9.41 13.74
C ALA A 693 12.37 -9.33 12.19
N HIS A 694 13.14 -8.40 11.63
CA HIS A 694 13.18 -8.17 10.17
C HIS A 694 14.47 -8.67 9.48
N ASN A 695 15.42 -9.22 10.25
CA ASN A 695 16.67 -9.79 9.75
C ASN A 695 16.90 -11.17 10.38
N PRO A 696 16.39 -12.26 9.78
CA PRO A 696 16.51 -13.60 10.34
C PRO A 696 17.95 -14.09 10.45
N ASN A 697 18.84 -13.66 9.55
CA ASN A 697 20.27 -13.99 9.64
C ASN A 697 20.91 -13.36 10.89
N LEU A 698 20.63 -12.08 11.14
CA LEU A 698 21.10 -11.40 12.35
C LEU A 698 20.50 -12.04 13.61
N ARG A 699 19.20 -12.38 13.58
CA ARG A 699 18.51 -13.06 14.69
C ARG A 699 19.21 -14.36 15.05
N GLN A 700 19.42 -15.24 14.08
CA GLN A 700 20.09 -16.51 14.29
C GLN A 700 21.50 -16.32 14.88
N GLN A 701 22.28 -15.36 14.36
CA GLN A 701 23.63 -15.09 14.86
C GLN A 701 23.62 -14.59 16.30
N VAL A 702 22.70 -13.69 16.65
CA VAL A 702 22.60 -13.11 18.00
C VAL A 702 22.05 -14.11 18.99
N GLU A 703 20.94 -14.80 18.70
CA GLU A 703 20.32 -15.76 19.63
C GLU A 703 21.19 -16.99 19.89
N THR A 704 21.94 -17.45 18.89
CA THR A 704 22.79 -18.65 19.04
C THR A 704 24.05 -18.34 19.86
N ASN A 705 24.65 -17.17 19.62
CA ASN A 705 25.99 -16.92 20.12
C ASN A 705 26.03 -15.88 21.23
N TRP A 706 25.16 -14.86 21.25
CA TRP A 706 25.33 -13.64 22.03
C TRP A 706 24.30 -13.45 23.14
N GLN A 707 24.77 -12.93 24.27
CA GLN A 707 23.91 -12.48 25.36
C GLN A 707 23.79 -10.95 25.36
N LEU A 708 22.57 -10.42 25.23
CA LEU A 708 22.28 -8.98 25.23
C LEU A 708 21.95 -8.48 26.64
N ILE A 709 22.68 -7.49 27.13
CA ILE A 709 22.53 -6.93 28.48
C ILE A 709 22.29 -5.42 28.44
N LYS A 710 21.27 -4.94 29.16
CA LYS A 710 20.94 -3.52 29.27
C LYS A 710 21.90 -2.82 30.25
N TYR A 711 22.27 -1.57 29.98
CA TYR A 711 23.09 -0.75 30.90
C TYR A 711 22.57 -0.74 32.33
N ARG A 712 21.24 -0.66 32.51
CA ARG A 712 20.59 -0.67 33.83
C ARG A 712 20.89 -1.95 34.61
N HIS A 713 20.85 -3.10 33.93
CA HIS A 713 21.04 -4.40 34.56
C HIS A 713 22.50 -4.58 34.94
N TRP A 714 23.41 -4.23 34.03
CA TRP A 714 24.84 -4.26 34.33
C TRP A 714 25.23 -3.37 35.52
N ARG A 715 24.62 -2.17 35.63
CA ARG A 715 24.80 -1.29 36.80
C ARG A 715 24.32 -1.96 38.10
N GLN A 716 23.14 -2.59 38.08
CA GLN A 716 22.61 -3.33 39.23
C GLN A 716 23.51 -4.50 39.63
N LEU A 717 24.03 -5.26 38.67
CA LEU A 717 24.97 -6.35 38.93
C LEU A 717 26.27 -5.84 39.55
N ALA A 718 26.79 -4.69 39.10
CA ALA A 718 28.01 -4.09 39.64
C ALA A 718 27.89 -3.56 41.07
N GLU A 719 26.66 -3.39 41.57
CA GLU A 719 26.33 -2.99 42.95
C GLU A 719 25.99 -4.19 43.84
N ASN A 720 25.76 -5.37 43.26
CA ASN A 720 25.40 -6.58 44.01
C ASN A 720 26.62 -7.20 44.68
N SER A 721 26.72 -7.08 46.01
CA SER A 721 27.79 -7.67 46.82
C SER A 721 27.75 -9.20 46.92
N ALA A 722 26.64 -9.84 46.54
CA ALA A 722 26.50 -11.30 46.52
C ALA A 722 26.84 -11.92 45.15
N LEU A 723 27.31 -11.12 44.19
CA LEU A 723 27.72 -11.60 42.88
C LEU A 723 29.03 -12.40 43.01
N SER A 724 29.08 -13.58 42.41
CA SER A 724 30.24 -14.46 42.41
C SER A 724 30.43 -15.10 41.03
N PRO A 725 31.62 -15.63 40.71
CA PRO A 725 31.86 -16.31 39.44
C PRO A 725 30.89 -17.47 39.18
N ILE A 726 30.39 -18.11 40.24
CA ILE A 726 29.46 -19.25 40.18
C ILE A 726 28.06 -18.81 39.77
N ASN A 727 27.56 -17.69 40.29
CA ASN A 727 26.19 -17.24 40.05
C ASN A 727 26.07 -16.20 38.92
N PHE A 728 27.18 -15.69 38.39
CA PHE A 728 27.20 -14.61 37.41
C PHE A 728 26.35 -14.92 36.18
N ASP A 729 26.51 -16.10 35.57
CA ASP A 729 25.74 -16.51 34.38
C ASP A 729 24.22 -16.51 34.63
N ALA A 730 23.79 -17.03 35.79
CA ALA A 730 22.38 -17.05 36.16
C ALA A 730 21.84 -15.63 36.39
N GLN A 731 22.65 -14.76 37.00
CA GLN A 731 22.29 -13.37 37.29
C GLN A 731 22.19 -12.52 36.01
N LEU A 732 22.99 -12.82 34.98
CA LEU A 732 22.88 -12.17 33.68
C LEU A 732 21.52 -12.40 33.00
N LEU A 733 20.83 -13.51 33.30
CA LEU A 733 19.54 -13.88 32.67
C LEU A 733 18.30 -13.23 33.32
N LEU A 734 18.45 -12.53 34.45
CA LEU A 734 17.31 -12.04 35.26
C LEU A 734 16.59 -10.80 34.68
N ASP A 735 17.23 -10.01 33.80
CA ASP A 735 16.58 -8.91 33.06
C ASP A 735 16.61 -9.23 31.55
N PRO A 736 15.69 -10.09 31.05
CA PRO A 736 15.67 -10.46 29.65
C PRO A 736 15.55 -9.22 28.75
N PHE A 737 16.18 -9.30 27.59
CA PHE A 737 16.28 -8.15 26.71
C PHE A 737 14.91 -7.82 26.07
N GLU A 738 14.08 -8.83 25.81
CA GLU A 738 12.75 -8.72 25.21
C GLU A 738 11.70 -8.08 26.14
N LYS A 739 10.76 -7.34 25.55
CA LYS A 739 9.45 -7.07 26.15
C LYS A 739 8.50 -8.17 25.69
N LYS A 740 7.80 -8.83 26.61
CA LYS A 740 6.49 -9.41 26.31
C LYS A 740 5.61 -8.27 25.77
N ASP A 741 4.97 -8.48 24.63
CA ASP A 741 4.08 -7.52 23.97
C ASP A 741 3.27 -6.69 24.98
N PRO A 742 3.29 -5.34 24.91
CA PRO A 742 2.17 -4.61 25.44
C PRO A 742 0.97 -5.01 24.61
N GLN A 743 -0.03 -5.64 25.25
CA GLN A 743 -1.39 -5.73 24.70
C GLN A 743 -1.71 -4.43 23.97
N LEU A 744 -2.03 -4.54 22.69
CA LEU A 744 -2.59 -3.46 21.88
C LEU A 744 -3.58 -2.70 22.74
N ARG A 745 -3.25 -1.46 23.13
CA ARG A 745 -4.28 -0.52 23.56
C ARG A 745 -5.10 -0.22 22.31
N LEU A 746 -6.22 -0.93 22.21
CA LEU A 746 -7.35 -0.52 21.39
C LEU A 746 -7.70 0.90 21.84
N LEU A 747 -7.39 1.87 21.00
CA LEU A 747 -8.00 3.19 20.97
C LEU A 747 -8.51 3.41 19.56
#